data_AF-A0A968LAV1-F1
#
_entry.id   AF-A0A968LAV1-F1
#
_cell.length_a   1.000
_cell.length_b   1.000
_cell.length_c   1.000
_cell.angle_alpha   90.00
_cell.angle_beta   90.00
_cell.angle_gamma   90.00
#
_symmetry.space_group_name_H-M   'P 1'
#
loop_
_entity.id
_entity.type
_entity.pdbx_description
1 polymer ?
#
loop_
_entity_poly.entity_id
_entity_poly.type
_entity_poly.pdbx_seq_one_letter_code
_entity_poly.pdbx_strand_id
1 'polypeptide(L)'
;GIYATTIAPLTAAGDGDLNYRIYASDGVHDAEGEPTGNSAVRVIAPSVTFGSAAQTTVNESGAAPLTVQQSSASGEAVTVPFTVNGSSTATGGGVDYHITASPIAIAAGSTTANITISLISDTLNENNETVVVDMGAPTNAVRGAITTHTLTITDDDPAPTVIFTTSSQATAGEDGTATITAQLSAASGKDVTVPFTVNGSSTATGGGFDYSMSASPVTIPAGSTTADITVSITSDNLDEDHETVIVDMGAPTNATQGAITTHALTITDDAPAPAVTFTTASQMTAMESGSYTITAQLSAASGRVVTVPFTVNATSTATGGGVDYHITASPIAIAAGSTTANITMTIIADSLVEGNETVIVDMGAPINATQGAITTHTLTIRDDDGAQIAVCSTNPAPFNKIQTTIADAGTTNGSTLLVCAGTYPEKINFLGKDITVKAESGASVTFIIGDNTNSPVVTFSSGENSTAVLDGFTIDNQAAAGTATRGISISASSAPTIRNCVVKGNQLSTGQNGAGIYINGGTATIQSSTIGGEAFNKNSCQTGCGIYATALTETLSISNSTISENAGTGTGGGIYLSANGTQATNITGTAFTNNTGQNGGAIYNNGTILSISGSSSFNANSVSSGTGGGAIHSTGAGASTTIDGATFTGNASSNQGGAIYITGSTAATPLSISNCTFTNNAATLYGAAVALNSITNATTISSTTITGGSGGSSSKGAGIYTSAAPLTLTNTNVNNNTSALEGGGIWASGAASVITITGGSVSGNSGTSGSGIYLTSSATLTATGTTISNNTSSSTSGSGGGIYAANGVTITDGTFANNAAGSSSGQGGAIYSSSSVTLNGANTFTGNHASNGGGAIFLSSGSVAVNNSGNIFTGNYTTSNSGGAIFVTDGGSVAFAGIAGAIFTGNYATNAGGGAIITGNATIHNATFTGNYAKDNGGAFYPLSGTSYIYNSTFETNSLTTTSTTYGGGAIYMKNAVYYLNIYNSTFVGNSAGAGRGGAVYANTNASANIYNSTFYNNTSSYSSPVNHLHASSSGYIKLYNALVAHPSGAVLCNNTARGGTSVNLEYNNSGTACAASSVTGDPKLSVLADNGGLTRTMALQTGSAAMDAADDATCLTTDQRGLSRPVDGDSNGSAVCDIGAFEYVP
;
A
#
# COMPACT_ATOMS: atom_id res chain seq x y z
N GLY A 1 -13.16 76.37 31.64
CA GLY A 1 -12.92 77.02 30.34
C GLY A 1 -14.21 77.70 29.93
N ILE A 2 -14.19 79.01 29.77
CA ILE A 2 -15.30 79.76 29.18
C ILE A 2 -15.17 79.53 27.67
N TYR A 3 -16.14 78.86 27.06
CA TYR A 3 -16.14 78.59 25.63
C TYR A 3 -16.87 79.73 24.91
N ALA A 4 -16.17 80.44 24.02
CA ALA A 4 -16.74 81.49 23.20
C ALA A 4 -17.54 80.89 22.05
N THR A 5 -18.77 81.35 21.83
CA THR A 5 -19.66 80.85 20.76
C THR A 5 -19.63 81.69 19.49
N THR A 6 -19.12 82.94 19.50
CA THR A 6 -18.96 83.76 18.28
C THR A 6 -18.01 84.94 18.50
N ILE A 7 -17.19 85.27 17.50
CA ILE A 7 -16.38 86.50 17.45
C ILE A 7 -16.86 87.32 16.24
N ALA A 8 -17.34 88.55 16.47
CA ALA A 8 -17.78 89.46 15.41
C ALA A 8 -16.87 90.70 15.38
N PRO A 9 -16.32 91.12 14.22
CA PRO A 9 -15.53 92.33 14.12
C PRO A 9 -16.42 93.58 14.15
N LEU A 10 -16.10 94.56 14.99
CA LEU A 10 -16.66 95.91 14.91
C LEU A 10 -15.97 96.64 13.75
N THR A 11 -16.76 97.17 12.81
CA THR A 11 -16.25 97.89 11.63
C THR A 11 -15.44 99.12 12.04
N ALA A 12 -14.32 99.31 11.34
CA ALA A 12 -13.31 100.32 11.60
C ALA A 12 -13.84 101.77 11.54
N ALA A 13 -13.41 102.57 12.52
CA ALA A 13 -13.27 104.00 12.36
C ALA A 13 -12.02 104.49 13.11
N GLY A 14 -10.86 104.38 12.46
CA GLY A 14 -9.81 105.40 12.53
C GLY A 14 -8.98 105.52 13.82
N ASP A 15 -8.51 104.43 14.41
CA ASP A 15 -7.12 104.28 14.90
C ASP A 15 -6.78 102.78 14.89
N GLY A 16 -5.50 102.42 15.04
CA GLY A 16 -4.96 101.13 14.62
C GLY A 16 -5.17 99.92 15.53
N ASP A 17 -6.11 99.92 16.49
CA ASP A 17 -6.29 98.78 17.41
C ASP A 17 -7.57 97.94 17.14
N LEU A 18 -7.39 96.62 17.11
CA LEU A 18 -8.42 95.62 16.82
C LEU A 18 -9.08 95.15 18.14
N ASN A 19 -10.24 95.71 18.49
CA ASN A 19 -11.03 95.28 19.64
C ASN A 19 -11.96 94.11 19.32
N TYR A 20 -12.01 93.11 20.22
CA TYR A 20 -12.93 91.95 20.15
C TYR A 20 -13.76 91.88 21.44
N ARG A 21 -15.01 91.41 21.33
CA ARG A 21 -15.89 91.14 22.48
C ARG A 21 -16.10 89.62 22.59
N ILE A 22 -15.91 89.05 23.77
CA ILE A 22 -16.09 87.61 24.03
C ILE A 22 -17.41 87.40 24.77
N TYR A 23 -18.32 86.63 24.20
CA TYR A 23 -19.57 86.23 24.85
C TYR A 23 -19.37 84.91 25.60
N ALA A 24 -19.67 84.89 26.90
CA ALA A 24 -19.70 83.68 27.71
C ALA A 24 -21.06 82.96 27.58
N SER A 25 -21.06 81.63 27.64
CA SER A 25 -22.25 80.79 27.44
C SER A 25 -23.33 80.88 28.53
N ASP A 26 -23.12 81.63 29.61
CA ASP A 26 -24.05 81.78 30.73
C ASP A 26 -24.85 83.10 30.74
N GLY A 27 -24.50 84.05 29.86
CA GLY A 27 -25.22 85.32 29.67
C GLY A 27 -25.14 86.33 30.82
N VAL A 28 -24.23 86.18 31.80
CA VAL A 28 -24.18 87.07 33.00
C VAL A 28 -22.81 87.72 33.24
N HIS A 29 -21.74 87.31 32.55
CA HIS A 29 -20.39 87.86 32.72
C HIS A 29 -19.74 88.29 31.40
N ASP A 30 -20.00 89.52 30.97
CA ASP A 30 -19.26 90.17 29.88
C ASP A 30 -18.02 90.89 30.45
N ALA A 31 -16.83 90.63 29.90
CA ALA A 31 -15.60 91.34 30.25
C ALA A 31 -14.97 91.96 29.00
N GLU A 32 -14.65 93.26 29.07
CA GLU A 32 -13.82 93.96 28.08
C GLU A 32 -12.39 94.08 28.62
N GLY A 33 -11.38 93.69 27.83
CA GLY A 33 -9.98 93.72 28.23
C GLY A 33 -9.02 93.84 27.05
N GLU A 34 -8.05 94.76 27.19
CA GLU A 34 -6.96 95.04 26.26
C GLU A 34 -5.85 93.97 26.32
N PRO A 35 -5.27 93.52 25.19
CA PRO A 35 -4.30 92.42 25.20
C PRO A 35 -2.91 92.94 25.59
N THR A 36 -2.44 92.60 26.79
CA THR A 36 -1.00 92.61 27.09
C THR A 36 -0.43 91.21 26.94
N GLY A 37 0.24 90.97 25.81
CA GLY A 37 1.04 89.77 25.57
C GLY A 37 0.46 88.83 24.52
N ASN A 38 1.27 88.57 23.49
CA ASN A 38 1.03 87.67 22.36
C ASN A 38 0.47 86.30 22.80
N SER A 39 -0.86 86.18 22.84
CA SER A 39 -1.58 84.93 23.06
C SER A 39 -2.54 84.73 21.89
N ALA A 40 -2.13 83.95 20.90
CA ALA A 40 -3.02 83.51 19.85
C ALA A 40 -4.18 82.71 20.48
N VAL A 41 -5.42 83.20 20.37
CA VAL A 41 -6.61 82.43 20.72
C VAL A 41 -6.75 81.30 19.71
N ARG A 42 -6.28 80.11 20.08
CA ARG A 42 -6.39 78.90 19.26
C ARG A 42 -7.76 78.27 19.51
N VAL A 43 -8.70 78.46 18.59
CA VAL A 43 -9.94 77.67 18.56
C VAL A 43 -9.55 76.24 18.16
N ILE A 44 -9.60 75.32 19.12
CA ILE A 44 -9.32 73.90 18.87
C ILE A 44 -10.66 73.27 18.49
N ALA A 45 -10.79 72.78 17.25
CA ALA A 45 -11.94 71.98 16.85
C ALA A 45 -12.04 70.75 17.78
N PRO A 46 -13.24 70.36 18.24
CA PRO A 46 -13.39 69.22 19.13
C PRO A 46 -12.82 67.96 18.48
N SER A 47 -12.15 67.12 19.27
CA SER A 47 -11.80 65.77 18.84
C SER A 47 -13.00 64.82 18.95
N VAL A 48 -13.12 63.89 18.01
CA VAL A 48 -14.13 62.82 17.98
C VAL A 48 -13.44 61.46 18.10
N THR A 49 -13.93 60.59 18.99
CA THR A 49 -13.41 59.24 19.22
C THR A 49 -14.58 58.25 19.31
N PHE A 50 -14.33 56.97 19.00
CA PHE A 50 -15.24 55.92 19.45
C PHE A 50 -15.16 55.78 20.98
N GLY A 51 -16.27 55.43 21.62
CA GLY A 51 -16.36 55.26 23.07
C GLY A 51 -15.53 54.09 23.61
N SER A 52 -15.24 53.08 22.78
CA SER A 52 -14.35 51.96 23.08
C SER A 52 -13.69 51.42 21.81
N ALA A 53 -12.53 50.77 21.96
CA ALA A 53 -11.84 50.09 20.85
C ALA A 53 -12.43 48.70 20.55
N ALA A 54 -13.16 48.12 21.50
CA ALA A 54 -13.90 46.88 21.34
C ALA A 54 -15.16 46.87 22.21
N GLN A 55 -16.11 46.01 21.88
CA GLN A 55 -17.29 45.69 22.70
C GLN A 55 -17.28 44.20 23.05
N THR A 56 -17.77 43.83 24.24
CA THR A 56 -17.88 42.44 24.70
C THR A 56 -18.70 41.60 23.73
N THR A 57 -18.44 40.29 23.71
CA THR A 57 -19.20 39.31 22.96
C THR A 57 -20.71 39.50 23.15
N VAL A 58 -21.39 39.68 22.03
CA VAL A 58 -22.85 39.75 21.98
C VAL A 58 -23.32 38.51 21.25
N ASN A 59 -24.25 37.79 21.87
CA ASN A 59 -25.00 36.76 21.17
C ASN A 59 -25.65 37.38 19.92
N GLU A 60 -25.75 36.62 18.83
CA GLU A 60 -26.28 37.01 17.51
C GLU A 60 -27.72 37.59 17.50
N SER A 61 -28.33 37.78 18.66
CA SER A 61 -29.61 38.47 18.82
C SER A 61 -29.49 39.91 19.32
N GLY A 62 -30.31 40.81 18.76
CA GLY A 62 -30.51 42.17 19.29
C GLY A 62 -29.68 43.25 18.59
N ALA A 63 -29.20 44.24 19.35
CA ALA A 63 -28.45 45.36 18.78
C ALA A 63 -27.31 45.83 19.70
N ALA A 64 -26.16 46.11 19.09
CA ALA A 64 -24.95 46.62 19.72
C ALA A 64 -24.73 48.10 19.34
N PRO A 65 -24.98 49.06 20.27
CA PRO A 65 -24.75 50.48 20.01
C PRO A 65 -23.27 50.87 20.23
N LEU A 66 -22.63 51.38 19.19
CA LEU A 66 -21.31 52.00 19.23
C LEU A 66 -21.45 53.52 19.43
N THR A 67 -21.10 54.03 20.61
CA THR A 67 -21.12 55.47 20.88
C THR A 67 -19.94 56.18 20.22
N VAL A 68 -20.24 57.25 19.50
CA VAL A 68 -19.29 58.23 18.96
C VAL A 68 -19.32 59.47 19.85
N GLN A 69 -18.16 59.85 20.41
CA GLN A 69 -18.06 60.88 21.44
C GLN A 69 -17.16 62.05 21.01
N GLN A 70 -17.64 63.27 21.24
CA GLN A 70 -16.86 64.50 21.13
C GLN A 70 -16.26 64.93 22.47
N SER A 71 -15.06 65.52 22.44
CA SER A 71 -14.40 66.09 23.63
C SER A 71 -15.10 67.33 24.20
N SER A 72 -15.90 68.04 23.40
CA SER A 72 -16.75 69.16 23.84
C SER A 72 -17.87 69.41 22.82
N ALA A 73 -19.01 69.97 23.25
CA ALA A 73 -20.11 70.29 22.35
C ALA A 73 -19.71 71.34 21.30
N SER A 74 -20.06 71.08 20.03
CA SER A 74 -19.86 72.00 18.91
C SER A 74 -21.11 72.84 18.66
N GLY A 75 -20.94 74.11 18.27
CA GLY A 75 -22.05 74.99 17.83
C GLY A 75 -22.59 74.63 16.43
N GLU A 76 -21.80 73.88 15.65
CA GLU A 76 -22.17 73.33 14.34
C GLU A 76 -22.33 71.81 14.44
N ALA A 77 -23.18 71.21 13.59
CA ALA A 77 -23.27 69.76 13.50
C ALA A 77 -21.94 69.15 13.01
N VAL A 78 -21.55 68.02 13.62
CA VAL A 78 -20.34 67.26 13.25
C VAL A 78 -20.78 65.99 12.54
N THR A 79 -20.34 65.78 11.31
CA THR A 79 -20.56 64.52 10.59
C THR A 79 -19.33 63.64 10.68
N VAL A 80 -19.55 62.37 10.99
CA VAL A 80 -18.50 61.36 11.20
C VAL A 80 -18.74 60.25 10.19
N PRO A 81 -18.04 60.26 9.04
CA PRO A 81 -18.04 59.11 8.15
C PRO A 81 -17.34 57.94 8.82
N PHE A 82 -17.83 56.74 8.58
CA PHE A 82 -17.22 55.48 8.99
C PHE A 82 -17.41 54.41 7.92
N THR A 83 -16.61 53.35 8.00
CA THR A 83 -16.65 52.19 7.10
C THR A 83 -16.47 50.91 7.91
N VAL A 84 -17.15 49.84 7.53
CA VAL A 84 -16.75 48.49 7.97
C VAL A 84 -15.55 48.07 7.14
N ASN A 85 -14.45 47.67 7.78
CA ASN A 85 -13.22 47.32 7.09
C ASN A 85 -13.13 45.81 6.80
N GLY A 86 -12.17 45.43 5.96
CA GLY A 86 -11.99 44.04 5.47
C GLY A 86 -11.41 43.06 6.50
N SER A 87 -11.19 43.47 7.74
CA SER A 87 -10.84 42.56 8.85
C SER A 87 -12.08 42.01 9.57
N SER A 88 -13.27 42.50 9.24
CA SER A 88 -14.54 41.94 9.72
C SER A 88 -14.73 40.53 9.15
N THR A 89 -15.06 39.57 10.01
CA THR A 89 -15.42 38.22 9.59
C THR A 89 -16.92 38.05 9.42
N ALA A 90 -17.73 38.87 10.09
CA ALA A 90 -19.18 38.91 9.92
C ALA A 90 -19.57 39.61 8.62
N THR A 91 -20.56 39.06 7.94
CA THR A 91 -21.14 39.52 6.68
C THR A 91 -22.29 40.49 6.93
N GLY A 92 -22.09 41.74 6.50
CA GLY A 92 -23.13 42.76 6.56
C GLY A 92 -24.21 42.59 5.48
N GLY A 93 -25.29 43.36 5.61
CA GLY A 93 -26.31 43.45 4.56
C GLY A 93 -27.47 42.47 4.71
N GLY A 94 -27.67 41.93 5.91
CA GLY A 94 -28.80 41.04 6.20
C GLY A 94 -28.42 39.59 6.44
N VAL A 95 -27.13 39.27 6.52
CA VAL A 95 -26.62 37.93 6.90
C VAL A 95 -26.42 37.92 8.40
N ASP A 96 -25.36 38.58 8.92
CA ASP A 96 -25.04 38.54 10.35
C ASP A 96 -25.42 39.86 11.05
N TYR A 97 -25.41 40.96 10.30
CA TYR A 97 -25.80 42.27 10.84
C TYR A 97 -26.29 43.30 9.80
N HIS A 98 -26.96 44.32 10.33
CA HIS A 98 -27.19 45.62 9.70
C HIS A 98 -26.53 46.73 10.51
N ILE A 99 -25.83 47.65 9.85
CA ILE A 99 -25.23 48.81 10.50
C ILE A 99 -25.90 50.11 10.05
N THR A 100 -25.98 51.08 10.95
CA THR A 100 -26.46 52.44 10.64
C THR A 100 -25.74 53.01 9.41
N ALA A 101 -26.45 53.77 8.58
CA ALA A 101 -25.85 54.38 7.39
C ALA A 101 -24.80 55.44 7.77
N SER A 102 -23.68 55.42 7.05
CA SER A 102 -22.60 56.41 7.16
C SER A 102 -22.88 57.61 6.23
N PRO A 103 -22.61 58.87 6.64
CA PRO A 103 -22.01 59.29 7.92
C PRO A 103 -23.04 59.45 9.05
N ILE A 104 -22.60 59.26 10.31
CA ILE A 104 -23.40 59.60 11.49
C ILE A 104 -23.24 61.08 11.85
N ALA A 105 -24.33 61.75 12.26
CA ALA A 105 -24.31 63.16 12.64
C ALA A 105 -24.46 63.32 14.16
N ILE A 106 -23.56 64.08 14.77
CA ILE A 106 -23.73 64.60 16.14
C ILE A 106 -24.32 66.01 16.00
N ALA A 107 -25.55 66.20 16.47
CA ALA A 107 -26.28 67.46 16.35
C ALA A 107 -25.57 68.61 17.10
N ALA A 108 -25.76 69.85 16.64
CA ALA A 108 -25.23 71.03 17.31
C ALA A 108 -25.67 71.06 18.80
N GLY A 109 -24.73 71.37 19.69
CA GLY A 109 -24.92 71.35 21.14
C GLY A 109 -24.89 69.96 21.79
N SER A 110 -24.87 68.87 21.03
CA SER A 110 -24.73 67.50 21.55
C SER A 110 -23.27 67.03 21.57
N THR A 111 -22.95 66.10 22.47
CA THR A 111 -21.60 65.52 22.60
C THR A 111 -21.48 64.09 22.11
N THR A 112 -22.59 63.40 21.83
CA THR A 112 -22.61 61.99 21.46
C THR A 112 -23.64 61.67 20.40
N ALA A 113 -23.37 60.64 19.59
CA ALA A 113 -24.34 59.93 18.76
C ALA A 113 -24.00 58.43 18.75
N ASN A 114 -24.96 57.57 18.43
CA ASN A 114 -24.72 56.12 18.37
C ASN A 114 -24.80 55.61 16.93
N ILE A 115 -23.78 54.84 16.52
CA ILE A 115 -23.86 53.92 15.39
C ILE A 115 -24.49 52.64 15.94
N THR A 116 -25.63 52.22 15.40
CA THR A 116 -26.28 50.96 15.82
C THR A 116 -25.90 49.85 14.86
N ILE A 117 -25.39 48.73 15.39
CA ILE A 117 -25.18 47.45 14.70
C ILE A 117 -26.28 46.50 15.18
N SER A 118 -27.30 46.27 14.36
CA SER A 118 -28.36 45.29 14.64
C SER A 118 -27.89 43.91 14.19
N LEU A 119 -27.87 42.94 15.10
CA LEU A 119 -27.46 41.57 14.85
C LEU A 119 -28.65 40.75 14.33
N ILE A 120 -28.33 39.74 13.55
CA ILE A 120 -29.30 38.84 12.93
C ILE A 120 -28.98 37.47 13.49
N SER A 121 -29.96 36.89 14.18
CA SER A 121 -29.86 35.54 14.72
C SER A 121 -30.40 34.56 13.70
N ASP A 122 -29.71 33.45 13.51
CA ASP A 122 -30.20 32.34 12.70
C ASP A 122 -30.23 30.98 13.43
N THR A 123 -29.89 29.90 12.74
CA THR A 123 -29.95 28.52 13.28
C THR A 123 -28.69 27.71 12.91
N LEU A 124 -27.66 28.38 12.37
CA LEU A 124 -26.51 27.78 11.76
C LEU A 124 -25.33 27.81 12.74
N ASN A 125 -24.92 26.65 13.25
CA ASN A 125 -23.74 26.55 14.12
C ASN A 125 -22.46 27.05 13.41
N GLU A 126 -22.01 28.23 13.78
CA GLU A 126 -20.95 29.02 13.16
C GLU A 126 -19.77 29.28 14.10
N ASN A 127 -18.67 29.78 13.54
CA ASN A 127 -17.60 30.31 14.39
C ASN A 127 -18.01 31.71 14.85
N ASN A 128 -17.55 32.14 16.03
CA ASN A 128 -17.73 33.52 16.45
C ASN A 128 -17.16 34.49 15.39
N GLU A 129 -17.91 35.55 15.11
CA GLU A 129 -17.61 36.50 14.05
C GLU A 129 -17.33 37.90 14.57
N THR A 130 -16.85 38.80 13.71
CA THR A 130 -16.49 40.17 14.10
C THR A 130 -16.94 41.23 13.10
N VAL A 131 -17.39 42.37 13.60
CA VAL A 131 -17.66 43.60 12.84
C VAL A 131 -16.65 44.67 13.25
N VAL A 132 -15.78 45.08 12.33
CA VAL A 132 -14.73 46.08 12.57
C VAL A 132 -15.06 47.38 11.85
N VAL A 133 -15.32 48.44 12.64
CA VAL A 133 -15.72 49.77 12.16
C VAL A 133 -14.56 50.76 12.28
N ASP A 134 -14.17 51.36 11.15
CA ASP A 134 -13.15 52.42 11.09
C ASP A 134 -13.77 53.80 10.90
N MET A 135 -13.28 54.77 11.66
CA MET A 135 -13.66 56.18 11.57
C MET A 135 -12.94 56.88 10.41
N GLY A 136 -13.71 57.46 9.51
CA GLY A 136 -13.25 58.38 8.48
C GLY A 136 -12.88 59.77 9.02
N ALA A 137 -12.63 60.73 8.12
CA ALA A 137 -12.33 62.11 8.53
C ALA A 137 -13.62 62.86 8.91
N PRO A 138 -13.81 63.27 10.19
CA PRO A 138 -15.00 64.02 10.59
C PRO A 138 -14.96 65.46 10.05
N THR A 139 -16.13 66.07 9.85
CA THR A 139 -16.25 67.50 9.53
C THR A 139 -16.43 68.32 10.80
N ASN A 140 -15.94 69.56 10.81
CA ASN A 140 -16.00 70.47 11.98
C ASN A 140 -15.36 69.92 13.27
N ALA A 141 -14.57 68.85 13.17
CA ALA A 141 -13.90 68.16 14.26
C ALA A 141 -12.58 67.51 13.76
N VAL A 142 -11.75 67.03 14.67
CA VAL A 142 -10.54 66.25 14.36
C VAL A 142 -10.66 64.83 14.92
N ARG A 143 -9.93 63.85 14.37
CA ARG A 143 -9.92 62.48 14.93
C ARG A 143 -9.23 62.45 16.30
N GLY A 144 -9.84 61.73 17.24
CA GLY A 144 -9.32 61.43 18.57
C GLY A 144 -8.46 60.15 18.57
N ALA A 145 -8.30 59.55 19.76
CA ALA A 145 -7.39 58.43 19.96
C ALA A 145 -7.93 57.08 19.45
N ILE A 146 -9.23 56.81 19.62
CA ILE A 146 -9.84 55.55 19.22
C ILE A 146 -10.62 55.77 17.92
N THR A 147 -10.05 55.27 16.83
CA THR A 147 -10.61 55.43 15.47
C THR A 147 -11.03 54.11 14.85
N THR A 148 -10.86 52.99 15.56
CA THR A 148 -11.25 51.65 15.13
C THR A 148 -11.98 50.97 16.28
N HIS A 149 -13.06 50.27 15.97
CA HIS A 149 -13.88 49.54 16.93
C HIS A 149 -14.16 48.13 16.43
N THR A 150 -13.96 47.11 17.26
CA THR A 150 -14.31 45.71 16.95
C THR A 150 -15.45 45.21 17.84
N LEU A 151 -16.53 44.74 17.21
CA LEU A 151 -17.61 44.00 17.86
C LEU A 151 -17.42 42.50 17.58
N THR A 152 -17.52 41.64 18.59
CA THR A 152 -17.54 40.17 18.39
C THR A 152 -18.96 39.64 18.59
N ILE A 153 -19.45 38.91 17.59
CA ILE A 153 -20.75 38.22 17.58
C ILE A 153 -20.48 36.75 17.94
N THR A 154 -21.14 36.23 18.97
CA THR A 154 -21.03 34.81 19.36
C THR A 154 -22.23 34.02 18.85
N ASP A 155 -21.93 32.92 18.17
CA ASP A 155 -22.86 31.89 17.75
C ASP A 155 -23.46 31.20 18.99
N ASP A 156 -24.79 31.08 19.06
CA ASP A 156 -25.47 30.36 20.14
C ASP A 156 -26.17 29.08 19.69
N ASP A 157 -25.91 28.66 18.45
CA ASP A 157 -26.51 27.47 17.86
C ASP A 157 -25.77 26.17 18.20
N PRO A 158 -26.49 25.11 18.61
CA PRO A 158 -25.88 23.85 18.98
C PRO A 158 -25.33 23.10 17.75
N ALA A 159 -24.23 22.36 17.95
CA ALA A 159 -23.70 21.47 16.91
C ALA A 159 -24.74 20.43 16.45
N PRO A 160 -24.90 20.19 15.12
CA PRO A 160 -25.89 19.25 14.62
C PRO A 160 -25.53 17.80 14.95
N THR A 161 -26.51 16.91 14.88
CA THR A 161 -26.27 15.45 14.87
C THR A 161 -26.08 14.96 13.44
N VAL A 162 -25.26 13.94 13.20
CA VAL A 162 -25.11 13.25 11.91
C VAL A 162 -25.61 11.80 11.97
N ILE A 163 -26.35 11.37 10.96
CA ILE A 163 -26.83 10.00 10.77
C ILE A 163 -26.48 9.50 9.37
N PHE A 164 -26.43 8.18 9.16
CA PHE A 164 -26.73 7.64 7.84
C PHE A 164 -28.24 7.76 7.58
N THR A 165 -28.62 8.18 6.38
CA THR A 165 -30.04 8.40 6.03
C THR A 165 -30.87 7.12 6.11
N THR A 166 -30.24 5.96 5.91
CA THR A 166 -30.84 4.63 6.03
C THR A 166 -29.88 3.68 6.75
N SER A 167 -30.42 2.66 7.41
CA SER A 167 -29.61 1.59 8.03
C SER A 167 -29.19 0.50 7.04
N SER A 168 -29.82 0.45 5.87
CA SER A 168 -29.52 -0.52 4.83
C SER A 168 -30.08 -0.11 3.48
N GLN A 169 -29.45 -0.58 2.42
CA GLN A 169 -29.98 -0.52 1.05
C GLN A 169 -29.52 -1.74 0.26
N ALA A 170 -30.08 -1.94 -0.94
CA ALA A 170 -29.63 -2.96 -1.87
C ALA A 170 -29.47 -2.36 -3.26
N THR A 171 -28.49 -2.81 -4.03
CA THR A 171 -28.36 -2.43 -5.44
C THR A 171 -29.34 -3.18 -6.31
N ALA A 172 -29.55 -2.70 -7.54
CA ALA A 172 -30.39 -3.40 -8.51
C ALA A 172 -29.65 -4.56 -9.20
N GLY A 173 -28.31 -4.51 -9.20
CA GLY A 173 -27.38 -5.47 -9.82
C GLY A 173 -25.95 -5.15 -9.39
N GLU A 174 -24.97 -5.77 -10.03
CA GLU A 174 -23.54 -5.61 -9.70
C GLU A 174 -22.83 -4.49 -10.45
N ASP A 175 -23.57 -3.54 -11.02
CA ASP A 175 -23.00 -2.45 -11.79
C ASP A 175 -23.16 -1.06 -11.15
N GLY A 176 -22.28 -0.16 -11.57
CA GLY A 176 -22.37 1.26 -11.22
C GLY A 176 -21.90 1.59 -9.81
N THR A 177 -22.64 2.50 -9.17
CA THR A 177 -22.25 3.11 -7.89
C THR A 177 -23.44 3.17 -6.95
N ALA A 178 -23.23 2.78 -5.70
CA ALA A 178 -24.15 3.03 -4.60
C ALA A 178 -23.63 4.19 -3.74
N THR A 179 -24.53 5.01 -3.21
CA THR A 179 -24.18 6.11 -2.30
C THR A 179 -24.72 5.82 -0.91
N ILE A 180 -23.88 6.01 0.10
CA ILE A 180 -24.28 6.00 1.51
C ILE A 180 -24.21 7.46 1.98
N THR A 181 -25.38 8.06 2.18
CA THR A 181 -25.45 9.49 2.53
C THR A 181 -25.35 9.68 4.04
N ALA A 182 -24.33 10.43 4.47
CA ALA A 182 -24.27 11.01 5.80
C ALA A 182 -25.07 12.33 5.79
N GLN A 183 -25.99 12.50 6.75
CA GLN A 183 -26.90 13.65 6.82
C GLN A 183 -26.89 14.28 8.21
N LEU A 184 -26.73 15.61 8.23
CA LEU A 184 -26.86 16.45 9.41
C LEU A 184 -28.33 16.77 9.72
N SER A 185 -28.65 16.95 11.00
CA SER A 185 -29.97 17.38 11.47
C SER A 185 -30.32 18.83 11.09
N ALA A 186 -29.29 19.65 10.88
CA ALA A 186 -29.36 21.03 10.40
C ALA A 186 -28.05 21.34 9.65
N ALA A 187 -28.05 22.38 8.81
CA ALA A 187 -26.80 22.85 8.22
C ALA A 187 -25.84 23.33 9.34
N SER A 188 -24.54 23.34 9.05
CA SER A 188 -23.50 23.86 9.95
C SER A 188 -22.66 24.87 9.18
N GLY A 189 -22.31 26.00 9.79
CA GLY A 189 -21.37 26.96 9.21
C GLY A 189 -19.91 26.49 9.28
N LYS A 190 -19.67 25.36 9.95
CA LYS A 190 -18.39 24.65 10.02
C LYS A 190 -18.42 23.39 9.15
N ASP A 191 -17.29 23.07 8.51
CA ASP A 191 -17.10 21.76 7.87
C ASP A 191 -17.24 20.64 8.91
N VAL A 192 -18.05 19.63 8.61
CA VAL A 192 -18.22 18.43 9.44
C VAL A 192 -17.50 17.26 8.78
N THR A 193 -16.58 16.61 9.50
CA THR A 193 -15.92 15.38 9.02
C THR A 193 -16.54 14.16 9.70
N VAL A 194 -16.80 13.12 8.91
CA VAL A 194 -17.45 11.88 9.34
C VAL A 194 -16.51 10.72 9.01
N PRO A 195 -15.67 10.29 9.97
CA PRO A 195 -14.90 9.06 9.83
C PRO A 195 -15.84 7.86 9.72
N PHE A 196 -15.44 6.85 8.95
CA PHE A 196 -16.11 5.57 8.87
C PHE A 196 -15.12 4.42 8.64
N THR A 197 -15.56 3.20 8.94
CA THR A 197 -14.81 1.96 8.73
C THR A 197 -15.71 0.88 8.14
N VAL A 198 -15.15 -0.03 7.35
CA VAL A 198 -15.86 -1.23 6.90
C VAL A 198 -15.83 -2.26 8.04
N ASN A 199 -17.01 -2.74 8.44
CA ASN A 199 -17.17 -3.74 9.48
C ASN A 199 -16.67 -5.11 8.97
N GLY A 200 -15.97 -5.87 9.83
CA GLY A 200 -15.46 -7.21 9.51
C GLY A 200 -16.53 -8.29 9.28
N SER A 201 -17.82 -7.97 9.47
CA SER A 201 -18.95 -8.85 9.14
C SER A 201 -19.45 -8.66 7.71
N SER A 202 -18.85 -7.74 6.94
CA SER A 202 -19.12 -7.60 5.50
C SER A 202 -18.74 -8.89 4.79
N THR A 203 -19.56 -9.32 3.82
CA THR A 203 -19.28 -10.51 3.02
C THR A 203 -18.61 -10.17 1.69
N ALA A 204 -18.82 -8.95 1.19
CA ALA A 204 -18.14 -8.44 0.01
C ALA A 204 -16.69 -8.05 0.32
N THR A 205 -15.79 -8.30 -0.62
CA THR A 205 -14.35 -8.04 -0.58
C THR A 205 -14.03 -6.69 -1.22
N GLY A 206 -13.53 -5.76 -0.41
CA GLY A 206 -13.06 -4.45 -0.88
C GLY A 206 -11.74 -4.50 -1.65
N GLY A 207 -11.30 -3.35 -2.18
CA GLY A 207 -10.03 -3.23 -2.89
C GLY A 207 -10.12 -3.50 -4.39
N GLY A 208 -11.33 -3.45 -4.95
CA GLY A 208 -11.60 -3.67 -6.38
C GLY A 208 -11.82 -5.12 -6.77
N PHE A 209 -12.09 -6.00 -5.80
CA PHE A 209 -12.67 -7.32 -6.06
C PHE A 209 -14.17 -7.16 -6.32
N ASP A 210 -14.94 -6.87 -5.26
CA ASP A 210 -16.39 -6.72 -5.38
C ASP A 210 -16.77 -5.24 -5.34
N TYR A 211 -15.99 -4.42 -4.61
CA TYR A 211 -16.17 -2.97 -4.59
C TYR A 211 -14.89 -2.18 -4.29
N SER A 212 -14.95 -0.89 -4.60
CA SER A 212 -14.07 0.15 -4.06
C SER A 212 -14.91 1.25 -3.41
N MET A 213 -14.36 1.98 -2.44
CA MET A 213 -15.11 2.96 -1.65
C MET A 213 -14.32 4.27 -1.53
N SER A 214 -15.02 5.39 -1.38
CA SER A 214 -14.43 6.67 -1.00
C SER A 214 -13.54 6.54 0.24
N ALA A 215 -12.48 7.34 0.30
CA ALA A 215 -11.62 7.38 1.47
C ALA A 215 -12.37 7.94 2.69
N SER A 216 -12.05 7.40 3.86
CA SER A 216 -12.50 7.91 5.16
C SER A 216 -11.50 8.97 5.66
N PRO A 217 -11.96 10.09 6.26
CA PRO A 217 -13.34 10.49 6.50
C PRO A 217 -14.02 11.13 5.28
N VAL A 218 -15.37 11.17 5.25
CA VAL A 218 -16.14 12.01 4.33
C VAL A 218 -16.39 13.39 4.95
N THR A 219 -16.29 14.46 4.17
CA THR A 219 -16.52 15.84 4.64
C THR A 219 -17.86 16.37 4.12
N ILE A 220 -18.71 16.87 5.02
CA ILE A 220 -19.89 17.69 4.71
C ILE A 220 -19.45 19.16 4.81
N PRO A 221 -19.31 19.87 3.67
CA PRO A 221 -18.84 21.25 3.68
C PRO A 221 -19.78 22.18 4.43
N ALA A 222 -19.26 23.28 4.97
CA ALA A 222 -20.05 24.34 5.59
C ALA A 222 -21.24 24.78 4.69
N GLY A 223 -22.39 25.01 5.31
CA GLY A 223 -23.67 25.31 4.65
C GLY A 223 -24.35 24.10 4.00
N SER A 224 -23.69 22.96 3.87
CA SER A 224 -24.29 21.72 3.34
C SER A 224 -24.87 20.86 4.47
N THR A 225 -25.87 20.05 4.15
CA THR A 225 -26.51 19.13 5.10
C THR A 225 -26.14 17.67 4.88
N THR A 226 -25.51 17.34 3.75
CA THR A 226 -25.21 15.96 3.38
C THR A 226 -23.88 15.82 2.65
N ALA A 227 -23.27 14.65 2.76
CA ALA A 227 -22.21 14.19 1.87
C ALA A 227 -22.35 12.68 1.65
N ASP A 228 -21.93 12.22 0.48
CA ASP A 228 -22.05 10.82 0.09
C ASP A 228 -20.71 10.10 0.24
N ILE A 229 -20.78 8.91 0.81
CA ILE A 229 -19.74 7.89 0.68
C ILE A 229 -20.09 7.09 -0.57
N THR A 230 -19.26 7.20 -1.61
CA THR A 230 -19.47 6.47 -2.86
C THR A 230 -18.86 5.09 -2.76
N VAL A 231 -19.67 4.07 -3.05
CA VAL A 231 -19.26 2.68 -3.21
C VAL A 231 -19.35 2.35 -4.70
N SER A 232 -18.22 2.20 -5.37
CA SER A 232 -18.16 1.77 -6.77
C SER A 232 -18.10 0.25 -6.80
N ILE A 233 -19.11 -0.36 -7.42
CA ILE A 233 -19.27 -1.82 -7.47
C ILE A 233 -18.54 -2.33 -8.71
N THR A 234 -17.85 -3.46 -8.54
CA THR A 234 -17.11 -4.11 -9.62
C THR A 234 -17.97 -5.27 -10.12
N SER A 235 -18.60 -5.08 -11.28
CA SER A 235 -19.41 -6.13 -11.92
C SER A 235 -18.51 -7.26 -12.41
N ASP A 236 -18.97 -8.49 -12.23
CA ASP A 236 -18.50 -9.62 -13.01
C ASP A 236 -19.67 -10.42 -13.64
N ASN A 237 -19.48 -11.70 -13.95
CA ASN A 237 -20.53 -12.53 -14.57
C ASN A 237 -20.71 -13.86 -13.83
N LEU A 238 -20.31 -13.93 -12.56
CA LEU A 238 -20.33 -15.12 -11.73
C LEU A 238 -21.66 -15.17 -10.96
N ASP A 239 -22.46 -16.23 -11.13
CA ASP A 239 -23.66 -16.41 -10.30
C ASP A 239 -23.27 -16.76 -8.85
N GLU A 240 -23.56 -15.86 -7.92
CA GLU A 240 -23.14 -15.95 -6.53
C GLU A 240 -24.22 -15.51 -5.52
N ASP A 241 -23.91 -15.56 -4.22
CA ASP A 241 -24.83 -15.08 -3.20
C ASP A 241 -24.75 -13.57 -3.10
N HIS A 242 -25.88 -12.88 -2.92
CA HIS A 242 -25.87 -11.44 -2.68
C HIS A 242 -24.93 -11.10 -1.50
N GLU A 243 -24.07 -10.13 -1.70
CA GLU A 243 -23.04 -9.78 -0.74
C GLU A 243 -23.36 -8.51 0.03
N THR A 244 -22.65 -8.23 1.12
CA THR A 244 -22.89 -7.04 1.95
C THR A 244 -21.63 -6.27 2.23
N VAL A 245 -21.73 -4.94 2.13
CA VAL A 245 -20.76 -3.95 2.60
C VAL A 245 -21.37 -3.22 3.78
N ILE A 246 -20.82 -3.45 4.98
CA ILE A 246 -21.33 -2.85 6.21
C ILE A 246 -20.37 -1.72 6.62
N VAL A 247 -20.89 -0.50 6.73
CA VAL A 247 -20.13 0.71 7.07
C VAL A 247 -20.54 1.20 8.45
N ASP A 248 -19.57 1.32 9.35
CA ASP A 248 -19.73 1.87 10.70
C ASP A 248 -19.17 3.29 10.77
N MET A 249 -19.97 4.21 11.30
CA MET A 249 -19.60 5.60 11.53
C MET A 249 -18.69 5.73 12.76
N GLY A 250 -17.52 6.35 12.57
CA GLY A 250 -16.64 6.80 13.65
C GLY A 250 -17.11 8.12 14.27
N ALA A 251 -16.35 8.66 15.23
CA ALA A 251 -16.70 9.90 15.91
C ALA A 251 -16.55 11.12 14.96
N PRO A 252 -17.63 11.83 14.61
CA PRO A 252 -17.57 12.99 13.72
C PRO A 252 -17.00 14.22 14.44
N THR A 253 -16.44 15.17 13.67
CA THR A 253 -15.99 16.48 14.18
C THR A 253 -17.03 17.57 13.87
N ASN A 254 -17.21 18.55 14.77
CA ASN A 254 -18.19 19.64 14.62
C ASN A 254 -19.67 19.18 14.52
N ALA A 255 -19.93 17.90 14.80
CA ALA A 255 -21.24 17.30 14.91
C ALA A 255 -21.19 16.19 15.96
N THR A 256 -22.35 15.68 16.38
CA THR A 256 -22.46 14.51 17.26
C THR A 256 -23.12 13.34 16.53
N GLN A 257 -22.87 12.09 16.94
CA GLN A 257 -23.54 10.95 16.31
C GLN A 257 -25.03 10.92 16.67
N GLY A 258 -25.89 10.72 15.67
CA GLY A 258 -27.31 10.45 15.85
C GLY A 258 -27.60 8.95 15.99
N ALA A 259 -28.84 8.56 15.68
CA ALA A 259 -29.32 7.19 15.96
C ALA A 259 -28.82 6.11 14.98
N ILE A 260 -28.60 6.45 13.71
CA ILE A 260 -28.22 5.49 12.66
C ILE A 260 -26.73 5.67 12.35
N THR A 261 -25.90 4.84 12.97
CA THR A 261 -24.43 4.89 12.84
C THR A 261 -23.85 3.72 12.06
N THR A 262 -24.69 2.77 11.64
CA THR A 262 -24.27 1.61 10.84
C THR A 262 -25.18 1.51 9.63
N HIS A 263 -24.58 1.31 8.45
CA HIS A 263 -25.30 1.10 7.19
C HIS A 263 -24.85 -0.20 6.52
N ALA A 264 -25.80 -1.05 6.12
CA ALA A 264 -25.53 -2.26 5.35
C ALA A 264 -25.99 -2.10 3.90
N LEU A 265 -25.04 -2.00 2.97
CA LEU A 265 -25.31 -2.05 1.52
C LEU A 265 -25.26 -3.52 1.07
N THR A 266 -26.35 -4.05 0.54
CA THR A 266 -26.37 -5.35 -0.15
C THR A 266 -26.06 -5.14 -1.62
N ILE A 267 -25.03 -5.80 -2.13
CA ILE A 267 -24.72 -5.88 -3.56
C ILE A 267 -25.53 -7.06 -4.10
N THR A 268 -26.46 -6.76 -5.00
CA THR A 268 -27.35 -7.79 -5.56
C THR A 268 -26.69 -8.41 -6.79
N ASP A 269 -26.29 -9.68 -6.70
CA ASP A 269 -25.98 -10.54 -7.85
C ASP A 269 -27.09 -10.49 -8.91
N ASP A 270 -26.73 -10.08 -10.13
CA ASP A 270 -27.59 -10.09 -11.31
C ASP A 270 -27.11 -11.07 -12.39
N ALA A 271 -26.08 -11.88 -12.10
CA ALA A 271 -25.65 -12.92 -13.01
C ALA A 271 -26.69 -14.07 -13.04
N PRO A 272 -27.10 -14.51 -14.24
CA PRO A 272 -28.04 -15.62 -14.34
C PRO A 272 -27.37 -16.93 -13.93
N ALA A 273 -28.05 -17.74 -13.12
CA ALA A 273 -27.61 -19.10 -12.81
C ALA A 273 -27.26 -19.89 -14.09
N PRO A 274 -26.10 -20.57 -14.15
CA PRO A 274 -25.63 -21.19 -15.36
C PRO A 274 -26.52 -22.37 -15.76
N ALA A 275 -26.51 -22.72 -17.05
CA ALA A 275 -27.10 -23.97 -17.52
C ALA A 275 -26.07 -25.10 -17.40
N VAL A 276 -26.47 -26.24 -16.84
CA VAL A 276 -25.67 -27.46 -16.81
C VAL A 276 -26.14 -28.43 -17.90
N THR A 277 -25.21 -28.89 -18.73
CA THR A 277 -25.46 -29.85 -19.80
C THR A 277 -24.43 -30.97 -19.72
N PHE A 278 -24.77 -32.17 -20.16
CA PHE A 278 -23.73 -33.12 -20.52
C PHE A 278 -22.98 -32.60 -21.74
N THR A 279 -21.64 -32.76 -21.76
CA THR A 279 -20.80 -32.28 -22.88
C THR A 279 -21.08 -33.02 -24.18
N THR A 280 -21.63 -34.24 -24.09
CA THR A 280 -22.00 -35.08 -25.22
C THR A 280 -23.35 -35.77 -24.95
N ALA A 281 -24.18 -35.93 -25.98
CA ALA A 281 -25.45 -36.68 -25.87
C ALA A 281 -25.25 -38.19 -25.91
N SER A 282 -24.13 -38.62 -26.49
CA SER A 282 -23.71 -40.00 -26.50
C SER A 282 -22.20 -40.07 -26.52
N GLN A 283 -21.67 -41.05 -25.83
CA GLN A 283 -20.30 -41.49 -26.05
C GLN A 283 -20.32 -43.00 -26.25
N MET A 284 -19.29 -43.51 -26.90
CA MET A 284 -19.16 -44.93 -27.16
C MET A 284 -17.85 -45.38 -26.54
N THR A 285 -17.88 -46.45 -25.76
CA THR A 285 -16.64 -47.04 -25.27
C THR A 285 -15.82 -47.53 -26.45
N ALA A 286 -14.50 -47.53 -26.29
CA ALA A 286 -13.64 -48.21 -27.25
C ALA A 286 -13.67 -49.73 -27.03
N MET A 287 -13.90 -50.13 -25.76
CA MET A 287 -13.88 -51.49 -25.22
C MET A 287 -14.77 -51.59 -23.98
N GLU A 288 -15.15 -52.80 -23.57
CA GLU A 288 -15.89 -53.14 -22.36
C GLU A 288 -15.08 -52.95 -21.06
N SER A 289 -14.01 -52.15 -21.08
CA SER A 289 -13.12 -51.99 -19.93
C SER A 289 -12.77 -50.53 -19.69
N GLY A 290 -12.45 -50.26 -18.42
CA GLY A 290 -11.91 -48.97 -18.01
C GLY A 290 -12.96 -48.02 -17.46
N SER A 291 -12.54 -46.77 -17.31
CA SER A 291 -13.35 -45.74 -16.66
C SER A 291 -13.70 -44.66 -17.66
N TYR A 292 -15.00 -44.39 -17.79
CA TYR A 292 -15.55 -43.36 -18.65
C TYR A 292 -16.13 -42.24 -17.79
N THR A 293 -15.99 -41.03 -18.27
CA THR A 293 -16.48 -39.84 -17.58
C THR A 293 -17.58 -39.21 -18.39
N ILE A 294 -18.77 -39.12 -17.81
CA ILE A 294 -19.83 -38.27 -18.33
C ILE A 294 -19.62 -36.92 -17.65
N THR A 295 -19.11 -35.95 -18.41
CA THR A 295 -18.86 -34.61 -17.88
C THR A 295 -20.14 -33.80 -17.90
N ALA A 296 -20.59 -33.37 -16.72
CA ALA A 296 -21.55 -32.28 -16.58
C ALA A 296 -20.76 -30.96 -16.67
N GLN A 297 -21.14 -30.09 -17.58
CA GLN A 297 -20.50 -28.80 -17.82
C GLN A 297 -21.49 -27.66 -17.66
N LEU A 298 -21.08 -26.65 -16.90
CA LEU A 298 -21.78 -25.38 -16.79
C LEU A 298 -21.49 -24.50 -18.01
N SER A 299 -22.47 -23.68 -18.41
CA SER A 299 -22.32 -22.67 -19.45
C SER A 299 -21.37 -21.53 -19.07
N ALA A 300 -21.17 -21.30 -17.77
CA ALA A 300 -20.23 -20.37 -17.16
C ALA A 300 -19.85 -20.88 -15.76
N ALA A 301 -18.77 -20.39 -15.16
CA ALA A 301 -18.49 -20.70 -13.75
C ALA A 301 -19.61 -20.11 -12.86
N SER A 302 -19.85 -20.71 -11.70
CA SER A 302 -20.75 -20.18 -10.65
C SER A 302 -19.96 -20.05 -9.36
N GLY A 303 -20.19 -18.99 -8.60
CA GLY A 303 -19.66 -18.77 -7.25
C GLY A 303 -20.35 -19.67 -6.22
N ARG A 304 -21.49 -20.27 -6.59
CA ARG A 304 -22.19 -21.27 -5.80
C ARG A 304 -21.74 -22.69 -6.15
N VAL A 305 -21.88 -23.60 -5.19
CA VAL A 305 -21.78 -25.04 -5.46
C VAL A 305 -23.03 -25.48 -6.24
N VAL A 306 -22.84 -26.06 -7.42
CA VAL A 306 -23.92 -26.61 -8.24
C VAL A 306 -24.05 -28.10 -8.00
N THR A 307 -25.24 -28.56 -7.63
CA THR A 307 -25.51 -29.99 -7.39
C THR A 307 -26.29 -30.57 -8.56
N VAL A 308 -25.79 -31.66 -9.15
CA VAL A 308 -26.38 -32.31 -10.33
C VAL A 308 -26.83 -33.73 -9.98
N PRO A 309 -28.12 -33.93 -9.66
CA PRO A 309 -28.69 -35.27 -9.53
C PRO A 309 -28.82 -35.94 -10.91
N PHE A 310 -28.84 -37.27 -10.92
CA PHE A 310 -28.99 -38.09 -12.13
C PHE A 310 -29.48 -39.48 -11.78
N THR A 311 -30.09 -40.16 -12.76
CA THR A 311 -30.57 -41.53 -12.65
C THR A 311 -30.15 -42.34 -13.86
N VAL A 312 -29.98 -43.65 -13.70
CA VAL A 312 -29.85 -44.56 -14.86
C VAL A 312 -31.24 -44.92 -15.35
N ASN A 313 -31.49 -44.71 -16.64
CA ASN A 313 -32.77 -44.99 -17.29
C ASN A 313 -33.04 -46.51 -17.33
N ALA A 314 -34.29 -46.89 -17.10
CA ALA A 314 -34.74 -48.29 -17.14
C ALA A 314 -34.64 -48.94 -18.53
N THR A 315 -34.48 -48.16 -19.61
CA THR A 315 -34.25 -48.68 -20.97
C THR A 315 -32.77 -48.94 -21.28
N SER A 316 -31.86 -48.70 -20.33
CA SER A 316 -30.47 -49.15 -20.44
C SER A 316 -30.44 -50.67 -20.64
N THR A 317 -29.62 -51.17 -21.55
CA THR A 317 -29.48 -52.61 -21.79
C THR A 317 -28.42 -53.24 -20.89
N ALA A 318 -27.42 -52.45 -20.47
CA ALA A 318 -26.39 -52.87 -19.54
C ALA A 318 -26.89 -52.86 -18.08
N THR A 319 -26.47 -53.86 -17.32
CA THR A 319 -26.83 -54.16 -15.93
C THR A 319 -25.83 -53.53 -14.95
N GLY A 320 -26.31 -52.60 -14.11
CA GLY A 320 -25.49 -51.98 -13.06
C GLY A 320 -25.25 -52.89 -11.86
N GLY A 321 -24.55 -52.37 -10.84
CA GLY A 321 -24.39 -53.05 -9.56
C GLY A 321 -23.25 -54.07 -9.50
N GLY A 322 -22.30 -53.98 -10.44
CA GLY A 322 -21.14 -54.86 -10.47
C GLY A 322 -21.20 -55.97 -11.52
N VAL A 323 -22.20 -55.95 -12.42
CA VAL A 323 -22.26 -56.84 -13.59
C VAL A 323 -21.51 -56.19 -14.74
N ASP A 324 -22.10 -55.16 -15.37
CA ASP A 324 -21.50 -54.51 -16.57
C ASP A 324 -20.84 -53.17 -16.20
N TYR A 325 -21.26 -52.52 -15.11
CA TYR A 325 -20.64 -51.28 -14.64
C TYR A 325 -20.85 -50.96 -13.14
N HIS A 326 -19.98 -50.09 -12.63
CA HIS A 326 -20.17 -49.25 -11.45
C HIS A 326 -20.28 -47.78 -11.85
N ILE A 327 -21.19 -47.04 -11.24
CA ILE A 327 -21.38 -45.60 -11.47
C ILE A 327 -21.22 -44.84 -10.16
N THR A 328 -20.69 -43.62 -10.25
CA THR A 328 -20.61 -42.69 -9.12
C THR A 328 -21.99 -42.50 -8.49
N ALA A 329 -22.05 -42.33 -7.17
CA ALA A 329 -23.31 -42.06 -6.48
C ALA A 329 -23.87 -40.69 -6.90
N SER A 330 -25.19 -40.63 -7.07
CA SER A 330 -25.90 -39.37 -7.32
C SER A 330 -26.27 -38.67 -6.00
N PRO A 331 -26.21 -37.33 -5.91
CA PRO A 331 -25.79 -36.37 -6.94
C PRO A 331 -24.26 -36.13 -6.98
N ILE A 332 -23.75 -35.61 -8.11
CA ILE A 332 -22.41 -35.00 -8.15
C ILE A 332 -22.48 -33.50 -7.80
N ALA A 333 -21.38 -32.94 -7.30
CA ALA A 333 -21.25 -31.51 -7.03
C ALA A 333 -20.16 -30.90 -7.92
N ILE A 334 -20.48 -29.79 -8.58
CA ILE A 334 -19.52 -28.89 -9.22
C ILE A 334 -19.19 -27.82 -8.19
N ALA A 335 -17.94 -27.81 -7.73
CA ALA A 335 -17.49 -26.85 -6.71
C ALA A 335 -17.58 -25.41 -7.24
N ALA A 336 -17.79 -24.44 -6.34
CA ALA A 336 -17.73 -23.02 -6.66
C ALA A 336 -16.43 -22.67 -7.44
N GLY A 337 -16.55 -21.83 -8.46
CA GLY A 337 -15.47 -21.45 -9.38
C GLY A 337 -15.10 -22.54 -10.41
N SER A 338 -15.59 -23.77 -10.28
CA SER A 338 -15.37 -24.84 -11.27
C SER A 338 -16.50 -24.85 -12.30
N THR A 339 -16.17 -25.23 -13.54
CA THR A 339 -17.16 -25.32 -14.63
C THR A 339 -17.60 -26.74 -14.94
N THR A 340 -16.97 -27.75 -14.34
CA THR A 340 -17.25 -29.15 -14.66
C THR A 340 -17.14 -30.05 -13.44
N ALA A 341 -17.92 -31.13 -13.46
CA ALA A 341 -17.70 -32.31 -12.62
C ALA A 341 -18.04 -33.56 -13.43
N ASN A 342 -17.42 -34.67 -13.06
CA ASN A 342 -17.56 -35.92 -13.79
C ASN A 342 -18.42 -36.91 -13.02
N ILE A 343 -19.40 -37.50 -13.70
CA ILE A 343 -19.95 -38.79 -13.32
C ILE A 343 -18.97 -39.83 -13.85
N THR A 344 -18.30 -40.53 -12.94
CA THR A 344 -17.41 -41.62 -13.32
C THR A 344 -18.19 -42.91 -13.40
N MET A 345 -18.07 -43.59 -14.53
CA MET A 345 -18.58 -44.94 -14.75
C MET A 345 -17.40 -45.86 -15.03
N THR A 346 -17.24 -46.89 -14.21
CA THR A 346 -16.24 -47.94 -14.40
C THR A 346 -16.95 -49.14 -15.03
N ILE A 347 -16.55 -49.49 -16.25
CA ILE A 347 -17.07 -50.66 -16.97
C ILE A 347 -16.34 -51.88 -16.47
N ILE A 348 -17.11 -52.94 -16.27
CA ILE A 348 -16.61 -54.24 -15.83
C ILE A 348 -16.54 -55.09 -17.08
N ALA A 349 -15.32 -55.48 -17.43
CA ALA A 349 -15.09 -56.38 -18.54
C ALA A 349 -15.45 -57.81 -18.14
N ASP A 350 -16.01 -58.56 -19.08
CA ASP A 350 -16.14 -59.99 -18.99
C ASP A 350 -15.50 -60.70 -20.20
N SER A 351 -16.13 -61.73 -20.76
CA SER A 351 -15.61 -62.44 -21.94
C SER A 351 -16.74 -62.98 -22.82
N LEU A 352 -17.92 -62.39 -22.70
CA LEU A 352 -19.13 -62.79 -23.38
C LEU A 352 -19.29 -61.97 -24.66
N VAL A 353 -19.11 -62.63 -25.81
CA VAL A 353 -19.49 -62.04 -27.10
C VAL A 353 -20.97 -61.69 -27.10
N GLU A 354 -21.26 -60.40 -27.11
CA GLU A 354 -22.61 -59.87 -27.05
C GLU A 354 -22.84 -58.74 -28.05
N GLY A 355 -24.00 -58.10 -27.98
CA GLY A 355 -24.25 -56.90 -28.76
C GLY A 355 -23.79 -55.69 -27.97
N ASN A 356 -23.39 -54.61 -28.63
CA ASN A 356 -23.16 -53.35 -27.94
C ASN A 356 -24.34 -53.00 -27.03
N GLU A 357 -24.02 -52.73 -25.77
CA GLU A 357 -24.99 -52.38 -24.76
C GLU A 357 -25.03 -50.86 -24.54
N THR A 358 -26.02 -50.37 -23.80
CA THR A 358 -26.17 -48.96 -23.51
C THR A 358 -26.46 -48.72 -22.04
N VAL A 359 -25.78 -47.73 -21.45
CA VAL A 359 -26.15 -47.10 -20.19
C VAL A 359 -26.63 -45.69 -20.50
N ILE A 360 -27.90 -45.43 -20.22
CA ILE A 360 -28.53 -44.13 -20.46
C ILE A 360 -28.63 -43.43 -19.11
N VAL A 361 -27.93 -42.30 -18.96
CA VAL A 361 -27.95 -41.46 -17.77
C VAL A 361 -28.80 -40.23 -18.03
N ASP A 362 -29.87 -40.07 -17.27
CA ASP A 362 -30.76 -38.91 -17.31
C ASP A 362 -30.43 -37.97 -16.16
N MET A 363 -30.19 -36.70 -16.49
CA MET A 363 -29.98 -35.62 -15.53
C MET A 363 -31.28 -35.29 -14.81
N GLY A 364 -31.24 -35.30 -13.48
CA GLY A 364 -32.31 -34.77 -12.64
C GLY A 364 -32.32 -33.24 -12.61
N ALA A 365 -33.20 -32.65 -11.81
CA ALA A 365 -33.25 -31.19 -11.66
C ALA A 365 -32.02 -30.68 -10.87
N PRO A 366 -31.10 -29.92 -11.49
CA PRO A 366 -29.94 -29.37 -10.80
C PRO A 366 -30.35 -28.29 -9.78
N ILE A 367 -29.52 -28.09 -8.76
CA ILE A 367 -29.67 -27.03 -7.75
C ILE A 367 -28.57 -25.98 -8.01
N ASN A 368 -28.94 -24.70 -7.97
CA ASN A 368 -28.10 -23.54 -8.35
C ASN A 368 -27.67 -23.53 -9.83
N ALA A 369 -28.41 -24.22 -10.69
CA ALA A 369 -28.24 -24.18 -12.14
C ALA A 369 -29.56 -24.52 -12.82
N THR A 370 -29.65 -24.28 -14.12
CA THR A 370 -30.76 -24.74 -14.96
C THR A 370 -30.33 -25.91 -15.84
N GLN A 371 -31.27 -26.71 -16.35
CA GLN A 371 -30.92 -27.76 -17.31
C GLN A 371 -30.61 -27.15 -18.69
N GLY A 372 -29.46 -27.51 -19.26
CA GLY A 372 -29.05 -27.17 -20.60
C GLY A 372 -29.65 -28.08 -21.68
N ALA A 373 -29.08 -28.03 -22.88
CA ALA A 373 -29.64 -28.71 -24.04
C ALA A 373 -29.55 -30.24 -23.99
N ILE A 374 -28.49 -30.80 -23.39
CA ILE A 374 -28.25 -32.23 -23.33
C ILE A 374 -28.40 -32.70 -21.89
N THR A 375 -29.59 -33.24 -21.58
CA THR A 375 -29.94 -33.77 -20.26
C THR A 375 -29.93 -35.30 -20.21
N THR A 376 -29.83 -35.97 -21.35
CA THR A 376 -29.68 -37.42 -21.43
C THR A 376 -28.35 -37.72 -22.11
N HIS A 377 -27.58 -38.60 -21.49
CA HIS A 377 -26.34 -39.12 -22.06
C HIS A 377 -26.47 -40.63 -22.26
N THR A 378 -26.27 -41.10 -23.48
CA THR A 378 -26.17 -42.54 -23.77
C THR A 378 -24.71 -42.94 -23.89
N LEU A 379 -24.20 -43.69 -22.92
CA LEU A 379 -22.96 -44.42 -23.08
C LEU A 379 -23.27 -45.74 -23.79
N THR A 380 -22.82 -45.92 -25.03
CA THR A 380 -22.80 -47.24 -25.66
C THR A 380 -21.55 -47.97 -25.20
N ILE A 381 -21.72 -49.02 -24.41
CA ILE A 381 -20.67 -49.98 -24.15
C ILE A 381 -20.53 -50.79 -25.42
N ARG A 382 -19.49 -50.48 -26.20
CA ARG A 382 -19.07 -51.37 -27.27
C ARG A 382 -18.55 -52.62 -26.62
N ASP A 383 -19.20 -53.69 -27.00
CA ASP A 383 -18.59 -54.99 -26.91
C ASP A 383 -17.30 -54.93 -27.75
N ASP A 384 -16.14 -54.91 -27.10
CA ASP A 384 -14.87 -55.17 -27.77
C ASP A 384 -14.57 -56.66 -27.88
N ASP A 385 -15.48 -57.51 -27.44
CA ASP A 385 -15.59 -58.87 -27.96
C ASP A 385 -16.16 -58.89 -29.40
N GLY A 386 -16.00 -57.76 -30.13
CA GLY A 386 -15.68 -57.74 -31.55
C GLY A 386 -14.54 -58.71 -31.89
N ALA A 387 -13.99 -58.65 -33.10
CA ALA A 387 -12.76 -59.41 -33.33
C ALA A 387 -11.64 -58.78 -32.47
N GLN A 388 -11.55 -59.13 -31.18
CA GLN A 388 -10.34 -59.05 -30.39
C GLN A 388 -9.34 -59.86 -31.18
N ILE A 389 -8.51 -59.16 -31.93
CA ILE A 389 -7.39 -59.81 -32.56
C ILE A 389 -6.34 -59.93 -31.47
N ALA A 390 -6.52 -60.95 -30.62
CA ALA A 390 -5.60 -61.27 -29.56
C ALA A 390 -4.22 -61.53 -30.18
N VAL A 391 -3.27 -60.65 -29.91
CA VAL A 391 -1.86 -60.86 -30.27
C VAL A 391 -1.23 -61.73 -29.17
N CYS A 392 -1.74 -62.95 -29.02
CA CYS A 392 -1.32 -63.96 -28.03
C CYS A 392 -0.95 -65.29 -28.70
N SER A 393 0.07 -65.99 -28.20
CA SER A 393 0.57 -67.23 -28.81
C SER A 393 -0.20 -68.46 -28.33
N THR A 394 -0.70 -69.29 -29.25
CA THR A 394 -0.71 -70.75 -29.05
C THR A 394 0.61 -71.29 -29.64
N ASN A 395 1.50 -71.81 -28.79
CA ASN A 395 2.88 -72.21 -29.11
C ASN A 395 2.96 -73.47 -30.02
N PRO A 396 4.01 -73.71 -30.87
CA PRO A 396 5.27 -72.95 -31.05
C PRO A 396 5.59 -72.52 -32.51
N ALA A 397 6.30 -71.44 -32.88
CA ALA A 397 6.85 -70.15 -32.41
C ALA A 397 7.31 -69.43 -33.73
N PRO A 398 7.65 -68.11 -33.82
CA PRO A 398 7.88 -67.12 -32.77
C PRO A 398 6.91 -65.91 -32.84
N PHE A 399 6.69 -65.24 -31.69
CA PHE A 399 6.04 -63.92 -31.51
C PHE A 399 5.14 -63.43 -32.65
N ASN A 400 3.82 -63.51 -32.48
CA ASN A 400 2.91 -62.81 -33.39
C ASN A 400 3.22 -61.31 -33.37
N LYS A 401 3.53 -60.79 -34.55
CA LYS A 401 4.02 -59.42 -34.73
C LYS A 401 2.82 -58.46 -34.72
N ILE A 402 2.82 -57.51 -33.80
CA ILE A 402 1.84 -56.41 -33.72
C ILE A 402 1.70 -55.74 -35.09
N GLN A 403 2.82 -55.48 -35.79
CA GLN A 403 2.78 -54.83 -37.10
C GLN A 403 2.03 -55.65 -38.16
N THR A 404 2.11 -56.98 -38.11
CA THR A 404 1.40 -57.81 -39.10
C THR A 404 -0.10 -57.72 -38.91
N THR A 405 -0.56 -57.62 -37.65
CA THR A 405 -1.97 -57.41 -37.33
C THR A 405 -2.43 -56.01 -37.76
N ILE A 406 -1.62 -54.97 -37.53
CA ILE A 406 -1.95 -53.61 -37.99
C ILE A 406 -2.08 -53.57 -39.53
N ALA A 407 -1.21 -54.27 -40.25
CA ALA A 407 -1.20 -54.31 -41.71
C ALA A 407 -2.33 -55.17 -42.32
N ASP A 408 -3.01 -55.99 -41.52
CA ASP A 408 -4.09 -56.85 -41.99
C ASP A 408 -5.24 -56.03 -42.58
N ALA A 409 -5.84 -56.51 -43.67
CA ALA A 409 -6.93 -55.84 -44.36
C ALA A 409 -8.22 -55.81 -43.53
N GLY A 410 -8.40 -56.77 -42.60
CA GLY A 410 -9.49 -56.81 -41.64
C GLY A 410 -9.35 -55.82 -40.49
N THR A 411 -8.13 -55.34 -40.20
CA THR A 411 -7.89 -54.28 -39.22
C THR A 411 -8.25 -52.93 -39.83
N THR A 412 -9.37 -52.35 -39.43
CA THR A 412 -9.92 -51.08 -39.96
C THR A 412 -10.02 -50.02 -38.86
N ASN A 413 -10.26 -48.75 -39.22
CA ASN A 413 -10.42 -47.68 -38.22
C ASN A 413 -11.47 -48.05 -37.16
N GLY A 414 -11.17 -47.81 -35.89
CA GLY A 414 -11.96 -48.20 -34.74
C GLY A 414 -11.70 -49.62 -34.23
N SER A 415 -10.82 -50.42 -34.86
CA SER A 415 -10.43 -51.75 -34.34
C SER A 415 -9.55 -51.61 -33.10
N THR A 416 -9.64 -52.62 -32.21
CA THR A 416 -8.72 -52.79 -31.09
C THR A 416 -7.81 -54.01 -31.29
N LEU A 417 -6.51 -53.81 -31.14
CA LEU A 417 -5.52 -54.87 -31.01
C LEU A 417 -5.16 -55.03 -29.53
N LEU A 418 -5.61 -56.12 -28.92
CA LEU A 418 -5.22 -56.51 -27.57
C LEU A 418 -3.93 -57.32 -27.62
N VAL A 419 -2.90 -56.81 -26.93
CA VAL A 419 -1.57 -57.38 -26.91
C VAL A 419 -1.29 -57.95 -25.51
N CYS A 420 -1.11 -59.26 -25.46
CA CYS A 420 -0.76 -59.98 -24.24
C CYS A 420 0.56 -59.47 -23.64
N ALA A 421 0.78 -59.75 -22.35
CA ALA A 421 2.08 -59.55 -21.72
C ALA A 421 3.20 -60.24 -22.51
N GLY A 422 4.30 -59.53 -22.75
CA GLY A 422 5.37 -60.05 -23.58
C GLY A 422 6.35 -59.00 -24.05
N THR A 423 7.42 -59.47 -24.69
CA THR A 423 8.41 -58.63 -25.37
C THR A 423 8.29 -58.84 -26.87
N TYR A 424 8.01 -57.74 -27.58
CA TYR A 424 7.75 -57.72 -29.02
C TYR A 424 8.93 -56.99 -29.71
N PRO A 425 9.94 -57.73 -30.21
CA PRO A 425 11.11 -57.14 -30.87
C PRO A 425 10.75 -56.74 -32.31
N GLU A 426 10.03 -55.63 -32.46
CA GLU A 426 9.59 -55.11 -33.74
C GLU A 426 9.40 -53.59 -33.71
N LYS A 427 9.09 -53.03 -34.88
CA LYS A 427 8.68 -51.64 -35.05
C LYS A 427 7.26 -51.62 -35.58
N ILE A 428 6.46 -50.68 -35.09
CA ILE A 428 5.07 -50.52 -35.48
C ILE A 428 4.81 -49.16 -36.14
N ASN A 429 3.95 -49.17 -37.15
CA ASN A 429 3.44 -48.04 -37.90
C ASN A 429 1.93 -48.23 -38.02
N PHE A 430 1.16 -47.21 -37.68
CA PHE A 430 -0.31 -47.23 -37.70
C PHE A 430 -0.89 -47.13 -39.12
N LEU A 431 -0.08 -46.76 -40.12
CA LEU A 431 -0.45 -46.76 -41.55
C LEU A 431 -1.67 -45.89 -41.88
N GLY A 432 -1.90 -44.82 -41.11
CA GLY A 432 -3.06 -43.94 -41.29
C GLY A 432 -4.36 -44.54 -40.75
N LYS A 433 -4.27 -45.66 -40.01
CA LYS A 433 -5.43 -46.28 -39.37
C LYS A 433 -5.64 -45.69 -37.98
N ASP A 434 -6.85 -45.24 -37.73
CA ASP A 434 -7.29 -44.77 -36.42
C ASP A 434 -7.75 -45.96 -35.56
N ILE A 435 -6.77 -46.76 -35.10
CA ILE A 435 -6.98 -47.97 -34.31
C ILE A 435 -6.48 -47.81 -32.87
N THR A 436 -6.97 -48.66 -31.97
CA THR A 436 -6.40 -48.79 -30.62
C THR A 436 -5.47 -49.98 -30.57
N VAL A 437 -4.19 -49.75 -30.24
CA VAL A 437 -3.24 -50.82 -29.89
C VAL A 437 -3.07 -50.75 -28.37
N LYS A 438 -3.51 -51.78 -27.65
CA LYS A 438 -3.59 -51.80 -26.19
C LYS A 438 -2.88 -53.02 -25.61
N ALA A 439 -2.03 -52.78 -24.62
CA ALA A 439 -1.47 -53.83 -23.79
C ALA A 439 -2.49 -54.22 -22.71
N GLU A 440 -2.87 -55.49 -22.68
CA GLU A 440 -3.86 -56.00 -21.73
C GLU A 440 -3.34 -55.92 -20.28
N SER A 441 -2.07 -56.26 -20.07
CA SER A 441 -1.44 -56.28 -18.75
C SER A 441 -0.65 -55.01 -18.40
N GLY A 442 -0.77 -53.96 -19.23
CA GLY A 442 -0.13 -52.66 -19.02
C GLY A 442 1.40 -52.63 -19.15
N ALA A 443 1.97 -51.43 -18.96
CA ALA A 443 3.33 -51.13 -19.42
C ALA A 443 4.42 -51.83 -18.63
N SER A 444 4.12 -52.35 -17.44
CA SER A 444 5.09 -53.01 -16.57
C SER A 444 5.60 -54.35 -17.14
N VAL A 445 4.81 -55.01 -18.00
CA VAL A 445 5.10 -56.35 -18.52
C VAL A 445 4.94 -56.49 -20.05
N THR A 446 4.42 -55.46 -20.73
CA THR A 446 4.29 -55.46 -22.19
C THR A 446 5.24 -54.46 -22.84
N PHE A 447 6.19 -54.98 -23.61
CA PHE A 447 7.30 -54.23 -24.18
C PHE A 447 7.29 -54.27 -25.70
N ILE A 448 7.34 -53.11 -26.36
CA ILE A 448 7.67 -52.99 -27.78
C ILE A 448 9.13 -52.56 -27.85
N ILE A 449 9.95 -53.44 -28.41
CA ILE A 449 11.39 -53.28 -28.41
C ILE A 449 11.90 -53.11 -29.84
N GLY A 450 12.63 -52.01 -30.06
CA GLY A 450 13.26 -51.76 -31.35
C GLY A 450 14.44 -52.68 -31.67
N ASP A 451 14.95 -52.57 -32.89
CA ASP A 451 16.02 -53.42 -33.42
C ASP A 451 17.41 -52.76 -33.33
N ASN A 452 17.57 -51.70 -32.53
CA ASN A 452 18.80 -50.90 -32.43
C ASN A 452 19.22 -50.16 -33.72
N THR A 453 18.32 -50.00 -34.70
CA THR A 453 18.62 -49.23 -35.93
C THR A 453 17.92 -47.87 -35.94
N ASN A 454 18.36 -46.97 -36.83
CA ASN A 454 17.89 -45.57 -36.92
C ASN A 454 16.48 -45.41 -37.49
N SER A 455 15.50 -45.93 -36.75
CA SER A 455 14.09 -45.69 -36.97
C SER A 455 13.32 -45.73 -35.64
N PRO A 456 12.17 -45.03 -35.55
CA PRO A 456 11.29 -45.10 -34.38
C PRO A 456 10.79 -46.51 -34.11
N VAL A 457 10.56 -46.84 -32.83
CA VAL A 457 9.85 -48.06 -32.42
C VAL A 457 8.37 -47.96 -32.80
N VAL A 458 7.76 -46.79 -32.63
CA VAL A 458 6.37 -46.51 -33.01
C VAL A 458 6.31 -45.30 -33.94
N THR A 459 5.56 -45.40 -35.03
CA THR A 459 5.41 -44.32 -36.02
C THR A 459 3.95 -43.99 -36.30
N PHE A 460 3.63 -42.70 -36.27
CA PHE A 460 2.41 -42.07 -36.79
C PHE A 460 2.82 -41.06 -37.87
N SER A 461 2.43 -41.30 -39.11
CA SER A 461 2.97 -40.54 -40.26
C SER A 461 2.04 -40.49 -41.47
N SER A 462 0.75 -40.77 -41.28
CA SER A 462 -0.19 -40.92 -42.39
C SER A 462 -1.57 -40.33 -42.07
N GLY A 463 -1.60 -39.31 -41.21
CA GLY A 463 -2.81 -38.54 -40.91
C GLY A 463 -3.68 -39.16 -39.83
N GLU A 464 -3.12 -40.01 -38.98
CA GLU A 464 -3.81 -40.57 -37.82
C GLU A 464 -4.33 -39.45 -36.91
N ASN A 465 -5.58 -39.51 -36.46
CA ASN A 465 -6.15 -38.51 -35.56
C ASN A 465 -6.11 -38.97 -34.08
N SER A 466 -6.77 -38.23 -33.20
CA SER A 466 -6.79 -38.50 -31.76
C SER A 466 -7.41 -39.83 -31.34
N THR A 467 -8.14 -40.50 -32.25
CA THR A 467 -8.69 -41.85 -32.04
C THR A 467 -7.72 -42.98 -32.40
N ALA A 468 -6.56 -42.67 -33.00
CA ALA A 468 -5.43 -43.59 -33.03
C ALA A 468 -4.77 -43.62 -31.64
N VAL A 469 -4.89 -44.74 -30.94
CA VAL A 469 -4.50 -44.86 -29.54
C VAL A 469 -3.38 -45.89 -29.37
N LEU A 470 -2.33 -45.49 -28.66
CA LEU A 470 -1.33 -46.40 -28.09
C LEU A 470 -1.50 -46.42 -26.56
N ASP A 471 -1.80 -47.59 -26.01
CA ASP A 471 -2.19 -47.75 -24.60
C ASP A 471 -1.40 -48.84 -23.87
N GLY A 472 -0.70 -48.47 -22.81
CA GLY A 472 -0.18 -49.45 -21.86
C GLY A 472 1.14 -50.13 -22.23
N PHE A 473 1.98 -49.57 -23.11
CA PHE A 473 3.24 -50.22 -23.50
C PHE A 473 4.47 -49.57 -22.87
N THR A 474 5.48 -50.38 -22.53
CA THR A 474 6.86 -49.90 -22.45
C THR A 474 7.47 -49.89 -23.86
N ILE A 475 8.04 -48.76 -24.26
CA ILE A 475 8.64 -48.52 -25.58
C ILE A 475 10.12 -48.21 -25.36
N ASP A 476 10.97 -49.12 -25.80
CA ASP A 476 12.41 -49.07 -25.57
C ASP A 476 13.17 -49.60 -26.79
N ASN A 477 13.99 -48.75 -27.42
CA ASN A 477 14.79 -49.19 -28.56
C ASN A 477 16.06 -49.98 -28.16
N GLN A 478 16.33 -50.17 -26.86
CA GLN A 478 17.49 -50.88 -26.29
C GLN A 478 18.86 -50.39 -26.78
N ALA A 479 18.94 -49.12 -27.18
CA ALA A 479 20.05 -48.54 -27.91
C ALA A 479 21.41 -48.69 -27.22
N ALA A 480 22.39 -49.27 -27.91
CA ALA A 480 23.79 -49.14 -27.53
C ALA A 480 24.24 -47.67 -27.68
N ALA A 481 25.09 -47.18 -26.78
CA ALA A 481 25.58 -45.80 -26.82
C ALA A 481 26.13 -45.45 -28.22
N GLY A 482 25.54 -44.45 -28.88
CA GLY A 482 25.96 -43.96 -30.20
C GLY A 482 25.14 -44.44 -31.41
N THR A 483 24.14 -45.32 -31.24
CA THR A 483 23.17 -45.62 -32.31
C THR A 483 22.06 -44.57 -32.31
N ALA A 484 21.79 -43.97 -33.46
CA ALA A 484 20.66 -43.05 -33.60
C ALA A 484 19.35 -43.83 -33.52
N THR A 485 18.54 -43.74 -32.46
CA THR A 485 17.29 -44.51 -32.31
C THR A 485 16.20 -43.67 -31.62
N ARG A 486 14.92 -43.87 -31.96
CA ARG A 486 13.78 -43.11 -31.39
C ARG A 486 12.76 -44.06 -30.79
N GLY A 487 12.03 -43.62 -29.77
CA GLY A 487 10.85 -44.31 -29.23
C GLY A 487 9.65 -44.13 -30.14
N ILE A 488 9.05 -42.94 -30.13
CA ILE A 488 7.86 -42.60 -30.91
C ILE A 488 8.17 -41.45 -31.88
N SER A 489 7.65 -41.52 -33.11
CA SER A 489 7.68 -40.42 -34.07
C SER A 489 6.29 -40.08 -34.60
N ILE A 490 5.99 -38.78 -34.65
CA ILE A 490 4.70 -38.21 -35.09
C ILE A 490 4.97 -37.13 -36.14
N SER A 491 4.28 -37.22 -37.28
CA SER A 491 4.44 -36.30 -38.41
C SER A 491 3.22 -36.30 -39.32
N ALA A 492 3.26 -35.54 -40.42
CA ALA A 492 2.23 -35.55 -41.47
C ALA A 492 0.80 -35.27 -40.96
N SER A 493 0.68 -34.26 -40.11
CA SER A 493 -0.55 -33.81 -39.42
C SER A 493 -1.19 -34.87 -38.54
N SER A 494 -0.45 -35.90 -38.15
CA SER A 494 -0.96 -36.93 -37.25
C SER A 494 -1.08 -36.37 -35.82
N ALA A 495 -2.11 -36.80 -35.10
CA ALA A 495 -2.52 -36.29 -33.80
C ALA A 495 -2.91 -37.42 -32.81
N PRO A 496 -2.11 -38.48 -32.61
CA PRO A 496 -2.50 -39.66 -31.83
C PRO A 496 -2.67 -39.38 -30.33
N THR A 497 -3.36 -40.30 -29.66
CA THR A 497 -3.41 -40.37 -28.20
C THR A 497 -2.43 -41.44 -27.69
N ILE A 498 -1.53 -41.04 -26.80
CA ILE A 498 -0.56 -41.92 -26.13
C ILE A 498 -0.91 -41.91 -24.65
N ARG A 499 -1.33 -43.06 -24.11
CA ARG A 499 -1.72 -43.15 -22.70
C ARG A 499 -1.18 -44.38 -21.99
N ASN A 500 -0.98 -44.27 -20.67
CA ASN A 500 -0.47 -45.34 -19.82
C ASN A 500 0.85 -45.97 -20.32
N CYS A 501 1.62 -45.25 -21.13
CA CYS A 501 2.84 -45.76 -21.76
C CYS A 501 4.09 -45.37 -20.97
N VAL A 502 5.16 -46.14 -21.12
CA VAL A 502 6.49 -45.83 -20.59
C VAL A 502 7.49 -45.77 -21.74
N VAL A 503 8.00 -44.58 -22.07
CA VAL A 503 8.95 -44.37 -23.18
C VAL A 503 10.33 -44.11 -22.62
N LYS A 504 11.22 -45.10 -22.68
CA LYS A 504 12.53 -45.06 -22.00
C LYS A 504 13.63 -45.77 -22.79
N GLY A 505 14.88 -45.60 -22.38
CA GLY A 505 16.04 -46.30 -22.96
C GLY A 505 16.42 -45.84 -24.37
N ASN A 506 15.78 -44.79 -24.90
CA ASN A 506 16.03 -44.34 -26.26
C ASN A 506 17.22 -43.38 -26.31
N GLN A 507 18.20 -43.66 -27.17
CA GLN A 507 19.40 -42.83 -27.28
C GLN A 507 19.65 -42.40 -28.73
N LEU A 508 20.04 -41.14 -28.90
CA LEU A 508 20.40 -40.55 -30.18
C LEU A 508 21.84 -40.03 -30.15
N SER A 509 22.49 -40.07 -31.31
CA SER A 509 23.83 -39.51 -31.48
C SER A 509 23.81 -37.98 -31.46
N THR A 510 24.98 -37.36 -31.25
CA THR A 510 25.13 -35.91 -31.27
C THR A 510 24.63 -35.32 -32.59
N GLY A 511 23.76 -34.30 -32.55
CA GLY A 511 23.13 -33.71 -33.75
C GLY A 511 21.66 -34.09 -33.97
N GLN A 512 21.09 -34.96 -33.12
CA GLN A 512 19.73 -35.48 -33.28
C GLN A 512 18.87 -35.20 -32.05
N ASN A 513 17.56 -35.00 -32.28
CA ASN A 513 16.62 -34.46 -31.30
C ASN A 513 15.45 -35.41 -31.06
N GLY A 514 14.82 -35.47 -29.88
CA GLY A 514 13.60 -36.25 -29.65
C GLY A 514 13.80 -37.76 -29.55
N ALA A 515 14.57 -38.22 -28.57
CA ALA A 515 14.82 -39.65 -28.39
C ALA A 515 13.58 -40.40 -27.91
N GLY A 516 12.86 -39.86 -26.91
CA GLY A 516 11.59 -40.44 -26.44
C GLY A 516 10.48 -40.27 -27.48
N ILE A 517 9.94 -39.06 -27.60
CA ILE A 517 8.88 -38.69 -28.56
C ILE A 517 9.38 -37.56 -29.46
N TYR A 518 9.23 -37.73 -30.77
CA TYR A 518 9.56 -36.72 -31.77
C TYR A 518 8.34 -36.31 -32.57
N ILE A 519 8.01 -35.02 -32.55
CA ILE A 519 6.87 -34.42 -33.24
C ILE A 519 7.39 -33.35 -34.20
N ASN A 520 7.12 -33.53 -35.49
CA ASN A 520 7.43 -32.55 -36.53
C ASN A 520 6.30 -32.50 -37.58
N GLY A 521 5.47 -31.46 -37.52
CA GLY A 521 4.30 -31.33 -38.40
C GLY A 521 3.15 -32.24 -37.99
N GLY A 522 2.71 -32.18 -36.72
CA GLY A 522 1.62 -32.96 -36.12
C GLY A 522 1.35 -32.51 -34.67
N THR A 523 0.64 -33.29 -33.87
CA THR A 523 0.47 -33.07 -32.41
C THR A 523 0.30 -34.40 -31.65
N ALA A 524 0.08 -34.36 -30.34
CA ALA A 524 -0.30 -35.53 -29.55
C ALA A 524 -1.14 -35.15 -28.33
N THR A 525 -1.93 -36.12 -27.85
CA THR A 525 -2.47 -36.11 -26.49
C THR A 525 -1.73 -37.16 -25.67
N ILE A 526 -1.00 -36.75 -24.63
CA ILE A 526 -0.21 -37.62 -23.76
C ILE A 526 -0.84 -37.64 -22.37
N GLN A 527 -1.21 -38.83 -21.88
CA GLN A 527 -1.94 -38.98 -20.61
C GLN A 527 -1.37 -40.10 -19.77
N SER A 528 -1.24 -39.89 -18.46
CA SER A 528 -0.86 -40.95 -17.50
C SER A 528 0.40 -41.75 -17.92
N SER A 529 1.33 -41.09 -18.62
CA SER A 529 2.46 -41.75 -19.26
C SER A 529 3.78 -41.30 -18.64
N THR A 530 4.78 -42.16 -18.69
CA THR A 530 6.14 -41.84 -18.25
C THR A 530 7.04 -41.68 -19.46
N ILE A 531 7.58 -40.48 -19.69
CA ILE A 531 8.55 -40.21 -20.74
C ILE A 531 9.91 -40.02 -20.09
N GLY A 532 10.69 -41.09 -20.10
CA GLY A 532 11.86 -41.24 -19.26
C GLY A 532 11.81 -42.53 -18.44
N GLY A 533 12.79 -42.70 -17.58
CA GLY A 533 12.91 -43.88 -16.74
C GLY A 533 13.75 -43.58 -15.51
N GLU A 534 14.57 -44.55 -15.12
CA GLU A 534 15.66 -44.43 -14.15
C GLU A 534 16.91 -43.83 -14.82
N ALA A 535 17.87 -43.38 -14.00
CA ALA A 535 19.10 -42.75 -14.49
C ALA A 535 19.90 -43.61 -15.50
N PHE A 536 19.81 -44.94 -15.42
CA PHE A 536 20.53 -45.87 -16.29
C PHE A 536 19.79 -46.22 -17.60
N ASN A 537 18.49 -45.92 -17.70
CA ASN A 537 17.67 -46.16 -18.89
C ASN A 537 16.89 -44.91 -19.31
N LYS A 538 17.50 -43.74 -19.11
CA LYS A 538 16.98 -42.45 -19.56
C LYS A 538 16.92 -42.33 -21.08
N ASN A 539 16.08 -41.41 -21.56
CA ASN A 539 16.20 -40.96 -22.94
C ASN A 539 17.32 -39.92 -23.07
N SER A 540 18.20 -40.08 -24.07
CA SER A 540 19.39 -39.25 -24.25
C SER A 540 19.56 -38.80 -25.69
N CYS A 541 19.83 -37.51 -25.92
CA CYS A 541 19.94 -36.92 -27.26
C CYS A 541 20.61 -35.53 -27.20
N GLN A 542 20.54 -34.76 -28.29
CA GLN A 542 20.89 -33.34 -28.25
C GLN A 542 19.77 -32.51 -27.61
N THR A 543 18.62 -32.38 -28.26
CA THR A 543 17.55 -31.47 -27.84
C THR A 543 16.21 -32.18 -27.68
N GLY A 544 15.44 -31.85 -26.64
CA GLY A 544 14.08 -32.40 -26.43
C GLY A 544 14.07 -33.89 -26.17
N CYS A 545 14.90 -34.41 -25.26
CA CYS A 545 15.17 -35.85 -25.22
C CYS A 545 14.02 -36.70 -24.68
N GLY A 546 13.20 -36.13 -23.80
CA GLY A 546 11.88 -36.69 -23.54
C GLY A 546 10.96 -36.45 -24.73
N ILE A 547 10.65 -35.19 -25.03
CA ILE A 547 9.76 -34.77 -26.10
C ILE A 547 10.40 -33.63 -26.90
N TYR A 548 10.47 -33.80 -28.21
CA TYR A 548 10.83 -32.72 -29.13
C TYR A 548 9.62 -32.40 -29.98
N ALA A 549 9.11 -31.17 -29.90
CA ALA A 549 7.95 -30.74 -30.67
C ALA A 549 8.23 -29.45 -31.47
N THR A 550 8.05 -29.54 -32.78
CA THR A 550 8.15 -28.41 -33.70
C THR A 550 7.06 -28.48 -34.76
N ALA A 551 6.71 -27.32 -35.33
CA ALA A 551 5.67 -27.21 -36.36
C ALA A 551 4.36 -27.91 -35.93
N LEU A 552 3.93 -27.66 -34.68
CA LEU A 552 2.68 -28.19 -34.16
C LEU A 552 1.51 -27.74 -35.05
N THR A 553 0.63 -28.68 -35.40
CA THR A 553 -0.57 -28.38 -36.20
C THR A 553 -1.75 -27.96 -35.32
N GLU A 554 -1.77 -28.43 -34.08
CA GLU A 554 -2.80 -28.18 -33.07
C GLU A 554 -2.15 -28.14 -31.67
N THR A 555 -2.95 -28.02 -30.62
CA THR A 555 -2.45 -28.01 -29.23
C THR A 555 -1.80 -29.33 -28.86
N LEU A 556 -0.59 -29.29 -28.30
CA LEU A 556 0.03 -30.42 -27.63
C LEU A 556 -0.48 -30.48 -26.19
N SER A 557 -1.14 -31.58 -25.81
CA SER A 557 -1.72 -31.75 -24.47
C SER A 557 -1.00 -32.85 -23.69
N ILE A 558 -0.52 -32.52 -22.50
CA ILE A 558 0.15 -33.45 -21.59
C ILE A 558 -0.56 -33.39 -20.23
N SER A 559 -1.02 -34.54 -19.74
CA SER A 559 -1.77 -34.61 -18.48
C SER A 559 -1.37 -35.79 -17.62
N ASN A 560 -1.34 -35.59 -16.29
CA ASN A 560 -1.12 -36.63 -15.28
C ASN A 560 0.10 -37.52 -15.56
N SER A 561 1.12 -36.96 -16.19
CA SER A 561 2.25 -37.71 -16.74
C SER A 561 3.53 -37.45 -15.93
N THR A 562 4.56 -38.27 -16.15
CA THR A 562 5.89 -38.08 -15.57
C THR A 562 6.92 -37.93 -16.70
N ILE A 563 7.74 -36.88 -16.64
CA ILE A 563 8.85 -36.65 -17.55
C ILE A 563 10.11 -36.61 -16.70
N SER A 564 10.90 -37.68 -16.73
CA SER A 564 11.99 -37.86 -15.76
C SER A 564 13.30 -38.35 -16.37
N GLU A 565 14.41 -37.96 -15.73
CA GLU A 565 15.78 -38.42 -16.02
C GLU A 565 16.27 -38.12 -17.45
N ASN A 566 15.51 -37.38 -18.27
CA ASN A 566 15.88 -37.15 -19.66
C ASN A 566 17.11 -36.23 -19.74
N ALA A 567 18.10 -36.64 -20.53
CA ALA A 567 19.40 -35.97 -20.62
C ALA A 567 19.68 -35.43 -22.03
N GLY A 568 19.58 -34.12 -22.17
CA GLY A 568 19.97 -33.39 -23.37
C GLY A 568 21.38 -32.81 -23.25
N THR A 569 22.22 -33.05 -24.27
CA THR A 569 23.48 -32.31 -24.44
C THR A 569 23.26 -30.91 -25.02
N GLY A 570 22.05 -30.61 -25.51
CA GLY A 570 21.53 -29.35 -26.02
C GLY A 570 20.35 -28.86 -25.18
N THR A 571 19.33 -28.23 -25.76
CA THR A 571 18.24 -27.56 -25.00
C THR A 571 17.04 -28.48 -24.71
N GLY A 572 16.26 -28.18 -23.67
CA GLY A 572 15.02 -28.90 -23.35
C GLY A 572 15.27 -30.36 -23.01
N GLY A 573 15.91 -30.64 -21.87
CA GLY A 573 16.23 -32.01 -21.45
C GLY A 573 14.99 -32.91 -21.46
N GLY A 574 13.93 -32.45 -20.80
CA GLY A 574 12.59 -33.02 -20.86
C GLY A 574 11.88 -32.70 -22.17
N ILE A 575 11.47 -31.44 -22.37
CA ILE A 575 10.68 -30.97 -23.51
C ILE A 575 11.38 -29.83 -24.23
N TYR A 576 11.42 -29.89 -25.55
CA TYR A 576 11.72 -28.76 -26.42
C TYR A 576 10.50 -28.38 -27.26
N LEU A 577 10.15 -27.09 -27.24
CA LEU A 577 9.06 -26.50 -28.03
C LEU A 577 9.64 -25.41 -28.94
N SER A 578 9.30 -25.45 -30.22
CA SER A 578 9.50 -24.30 -31.12
C SER A 578 8.34 -24.13 -32.09
N ALA A 579 7.90 -22.89 -32.28
CA ALA A 579 6.80 -22.58 -33.20
C ALA A 579 7.25 -21.79 -34.44
N ASN A 580 6.38 -21.85 -35.46
CA ASN A 580 6.23 -20.89 -36.56
C ASN A 580 4.84 -20.18 -36.48
N GLY A 581 4.15 -20.19 -35.32
CA GLY A 581 2.73 -19.82 -35.20
C GLY A 581 2.21 -19.66 -33.75
N THR A 582 0.88 -19.59 -33.58
CA THR A 582 0.12 -19.29 -32.33
C THR A 582 -0.24 -20.52 -31.48
N GLN A 583 0.30 -21.70 -31.79
CA GLN A 583 -0.15 -22.96 -31.20
C GLN A 583 0.32 -23.11 -29.74
N ALA A 584 -0.57 -23.64 -28.90
CA ALA A 584 -0.36 -23.78 -27.46
C ALA A 584 0.16 -25.17 -27.08
N THR A 585 0.88 -25.24 -25.96
CA THR A 585 1.15 -26.49 -25.25
C THR A 585 0.54 -26.40 -23.86
N ASN A 586 -0.33 -27.36 -23.53
CA ASN A 586 -1.03 -27.42 -22.25
C ASN A 586 -0.49 -28.58 -21.41
N ILE A 587 -0.04 -28.28 -20.19
CA ILE A 587 0.54 -29.25 -19.27
C ILE A 587 -0.24 -29.21 -17.96
N THR A 588 -0.80 -30.35 -17.54
CA THR A 588 -1.67 -30.46 -16.35
C THR A 588 -1.24 -31.63 -15.47
N GLY A 589 -1.13 -31.44 -14.15
CA GLY A 589 -0.82 -32.53 -13.20
C GLY A 589 0.42 -33.35 -13.54
N THR A 590 1.42 -32.74 -14.20
CA THR A 590 2.57 -33.46 -14.74
C THR A 590 3.81 -33.22 -13.89
N ALA A 591 4.55 -34.28 -13.60
CA ALA A 591 5.80 -34.23 -12.83
C ALA A 591 7.02 -34.20 -13.75
N PHE A 592 7.91 -33.23 -13.55
CA PHE A 592 9.19 -33.09 -14.22
C PHE A 592 10.31 -33.30 -13.20
N THR A 593 11.03 -34.42 -13.29
CA THR A 593 12.03 -34.79 -12.28
C THR A 593 13.39 -35.11 -12.88
N ASN A 594 14.46 -34.53 -12.35
CA ASN A 594 15.85 -34.83 -12.74
C ASN A 594 16.16 -34.69 -14.24
N ASN A 595 15.45 -33.83 -14.97
CA ASN A 595 15.77 -33.60 -16.37
C ASN A 595 16.95 -32.63 -16.49
N THR A 596 17.86 -32.91 -17.42
CA THR A 596 19.09 -32.13 -17.62
C THR A 596 19.20 -31.62 -19.04
N GLY A 597 19.55 -30.35 -19.22
CA GLY A 597 19.79 -29.73 -20.53
C GLY A 597 20.76 -28.54 -20.45
N GLN A 598 21.16 -27.97 -21.58
CA GLN A 598 21.91 -26.71 -21.64
C GLN A 598 21.02 -25.50 -21.37
N ASN A 599 19.75 -25.53 -21.78
CA ASN A 599 18.78 -24.47 -21.48
C ASN A 599 17.44 -25.15 -21.27
N GLY A 600 16.72 -24.84 -20.19
CA GLY A 600 15.46 -25.51 -19.87
C GLY A 600 15.68 -26.98 -19.55
N GLY A 601 16.08 -27.29 -18.31
CA GLY A 601 16.32 -28.69 -17.91
C GLY A 601 15.07 -29.54 -18.10
N ALA A 602 13.93 -29.04 -17.61
CA ALA A 602 12.62 -29.64 -17.85
C ALA A 602 12.02 -29.20 -19.19
N ILE A 603 11.90 -27.89 -19.44
CA ILE A 603 11.21 -27.34 -20.61
C ILE A 603 12.00 -26.19 -21.20
N TYR A 604 12.23 -26.26 -22.51
CA TYR A 604 12.69 -25.13 -23.31
C TYR A 604 11.59 -24.70 -24.29
N ASN A 605 11.11 -23.47 -24.14
CA ASN A 605 10.07 -22.87 -24.98
C ASN A 605 10.68 -21.78 -25.87
N ASN A 606 10.52 -21.93 -27.19
CA ASN A 606 10.97 -20.95 -28.18
C ASN A 606 9.78 -20.40 -29.00
N GLY A 607 9.22 -19.28 -28.54
CA GLY A 607 8.18 -18.53 -29.25
C GLY A 607 6.78 -19.13 -29.20
N THR A 608 6.50 -20.11 -28.31
CA THR A 608 5.18 -20.75 -28.20
C THR A 608 4.40 -20.26 -26.97
N ILE A 609 3.08 -20.52 -26.94
CA ILE A 609 2.23 -20.33 -25.77
C ILE A 609 2.32 -21.58 -24.90
N LEU A 610 2.80 -21.43 -23.67
CA LEU A 610 2.94 -22.51 -22.70
C LEU A 610 2.01 -22.27 -21.51
N SER A 611 1.10 -23.21 -21.26
CA SER A 611 0.20 -23.20 -20.10
C SER A 611 0.47 -24.39 -19.20
N ILE A 612 0.70 -24.14 -17.92
CA ILE A 612 1.01 -25.15 -16.91
C ILE A 612 0.03 -25.00 -15.74
N SER A 613 -0.69 -26.08 -15.41
CA SER A 613 -1.64 -26.07 -14.30
C SER A 613 -1.82 -27.44 -13.63
N GLY A 614 -2.86 -27.57 -12.79
CA GLY A 614 -3.29 -28.83 -12.19
C GLY A 614 -2.28 -29.44 -11.22
N SER A 615 -1.56 -28.62 -10.44
CA SER A 615 -0.54 -29.10 -9.49
C SER A 615 0.66 -29.81 -10.12
N SER A 616 1.08 -29.35 -11.30
CA SER A 616 2.32 -29.81 -11.93
C SER A 616 3.55 -29.52 -11.06
N SER A 617 4.54 -30.42 -11.06
CA SER A 617 5.73 -30.32 -10.21
C SER A 617 7.03 -30.36 -11.02
N PHE A 618 8.02 -29.56 -10.59
CA PHE A 618 9.34 -29.45 -11.20
C PHE A 618 10.40 -29.67 -10.12
N ASN A 619 10.99 -30.86 -10.09
CA ASN A 619 11.87 -31.30 -9.02
C ASN A 619 13.28 -31.62 -9.56
N ALA A 620 14.29 -30.96 -9.00
CA ALA A 620 15.70 -31.25 -9.27
C ALA A 620 16.10 -31.24 -10.76
N ASN A 621 15.41 -30.46 -11.58
CA ASN A 621 15.81 -30.25 -12.98
C ASN A 621 17.00 -29.30 -13.03
N SER A 622 17.92 -29.54 -13.96
CA SER A 622 19.17 -28.77 -13.96
C SER A 622 19.74 -28.39 -15.32
N VAL A 623 20.51 -27.30 -15.29
CA VAL A 623 21.30 -26.78 -16.39
C VAL A 623 22.76 -26.64 -15.98
N SER A 624 23.68 -27.29 -16.71
CA SER A 624 25.10 -27.34 -16.35
C SER A 624 25.99 -26.36 -17.12
N SER A 625 25.63 -25.91 -18.33
CA SER A 625 26.55 -25.11 -19.16
C SER A 625 25.93 -24.08 -20.12
N GLY A 626 24.62 -23.80 -20.05
CA GLY A 626 24.00 -22.78 -20.91
C GLY A 626 23.59 -21.50 -20.19
N THR A 627 22.53 -20.88 -20.67
CA THR A 627 22.14 -19.50 -20.30
C THR A 627 21.19 -19.45 -19.11
N GLY A 628 20.38 -20.48 -18.89
CA GLY A 628 19.55 -20.56 -17.69
C GLY A 628 18.29 -21.41 -17.78
N GLY A 629 17.49 -21.36 -16.71
CA GLY A 629 16.19 -22.03 -16.58
C GLY A 629 16.34 -23.49 -16.21
N GLY A 630 16.83 -23.79 -15.01
CA GLY A 630 17.06 -25.16 -14.55
C GLY A 630 15.81 -26.05 -14.69
N ALA A 631 14.62 -25.49 -14.47
CA ALA A 631 13.37 -26.11 -14.91
C ALA A 631 12.93 -25.57 -16.28
N ILE A 632 12.53 -24.30 -16.35
CA ILE A 632 11.90 -23.71 -17.54
C ILE A 632 12.77 -22.59 -18.10
N HIS A 633 13.02 -22.64 -19.40
CA HIS A 633 13.58 -21.55 -20.17
C HIS A 633 12.59 -21.14 -21.25
N SER A 634 12.16 -19.88 -21.28
CA SER A 634 11.25 -19.35 -22.31
C SER A 634 11.90 -18.17 -23.04
N THR A 635 11.93 -18.23 -24.38
CA THR A 635 12.54 -17.21 -25.24
C THR A 635 11.80 -17.05 -26.56
N GLY A 636 12.09 -15.98 -27.30
CA GLY A 636 11.58 -15.74 -28.64
C GLY A 636 10.37 -14.80 -28.68
N ALA A 637 10.19 -14.14 -29.83
CA ALA A 637 9.08 -13.23 -30.07
C ALA A 637 7.74 -13.99 -29.96
N GLY A 638 6.82 -13.50 -29.12
CA GLY A 638 5.52 -14.13 -28.88
C GLY A 638 5.50 -15.23 -27.81
N ALA A 639 6.63 -15.59 -27.19
CA ALA A 639 6.64 -16.55 -26.11
C ALA A 639 5.84 -16.03 -24.90
N SER A 640 4.80 -16.76 -24.51
CA SER A 640 3.97 -16.48 -23.34
C SER A 640 3.94 -17.71 -22.45
N THR A 641 4.14 -17.53 -21.16
CA THR A 641 4.16 -18.63 -20.19
C THR A 641 3.22 -18.32 -19.04
N THR A 642 2.19 -19.14 -18.87
CA THR A 642 1.22 -19.04 -17.77
C THR A 642 1.36 -20.26 -16.87
N ILE A 643 1.49 -20.04 -15.58
CA ILE A 643 1.72 -21.09 -14.59
C ILE A 643 0.79 -20.87 -13.42
N ASP A 644 -0.06 -21.85 -13.14
CA ASP A 644 -1.00 -21.80 -12.02
C ASP A 644 -0.91 -23.07 -11.15
N GLY A 645 -0.78 -22.89 -9.84
CA GLY A 645 -0.82 -24.01 -8.89
C GLY A 645 0.38 -24.95 -8.92
N ALA A 646 1.53 -24.56 -9.48
CA ALA A 646 2.69 -25.44 -9.68
C ALA A 646 3.76 -25.34 -8.56
N THR A 647 4.56 -26.40 -8.39
CA THR A 647 5.67 -26.44 -7.42
C THR A 647 7.03 -26.60 -8.10
N PHE A 648 8.02 -25.80 -7.69
CA PHE A 648 9.40 -25.83 -8.20
C PHE A 648 10.37 -26.06 -7.04
N THR A 649 10.94 -27.27 -6.94
CA THR A 649 11.81 -27.66 -5.82
C THR A 649 13.19 -28.08 -6.29
N GLY A 650 14.24 -27.46 -5.74
CA GLY A 650 15.62 -27.93 -5.94
C GLY A 650 16.14 -27.81 -7.38
N ASN A 651 15.52 -27.00 -8.23
CA ASN A 651 15.98 -26.84 -9.61
C ASN A 651 17.23 -25.94 -9.64
N ALA A 652 18.19 -26.28 -10.49
CA ALA A 652 19.52 -25.69 -10.46
C ALA A 652 19.99 -25.22 -11.84
N SER A 653 20.61 -24.04 -11.88
CA SER A 653 21.21 -23.49 -13.10
C SER A 653 22.63 -23.02 -12.83
N SER A 654 23.57 -23.39 -13.71
CA SER A 654 24.93 -22.86 -13.70
C SER A 654 25.03 -21.42 -14.23
N ASN A 655 23.89 -20.76 -14.50
CA ASN A 655 23.81 -19.38 -14.94
C ASN A 655 22.61 -18.67 -14.28
N GLN A 656 21.57 -18.28 -15.04
CA GLN A 656 20.39 -17.58 -14.53
C GLN A 656 19.18 -18.52 -14.35
N GLY A 657 18.21 -18.13 -13.54
CA GLY A 657 16.91 -18.81 -13.44
C GLY A 657 17.06 -20.26 -12.96
N GLY A 658 17.29 -20.48 -11.67
CA GLY A 658 17.41 -21.84 -11.13
C GLY A 658 16.16 -22.68 -11.40
N ALA A 659 14.97 -22.09 -11.21
CA ALA A 659 13.72 -22.64 -11.73
C ALA A 659 13.37 -22.07 -13.10
N ILE A 660 13.06 -20.77 -13.19
CA ILE A 660 12.51 -20.14 -14.39
C ILE A 660 13.44 -19.05 -14.92
N TYR A 661 13.73 -19.09 -16.22
CA TYR A 661 14.39 -18.02 -16.94
C TYR A 661 13.57 -17.60 -18.17
N ILE A 662 13.19 -16.32 -18.22
CA ILE A 662 12.49 -15.73 -19.37
C ILE A 662 13.37 -14.66 -20.00
N THR A 663 13.54 -14.69 -21.32
CA THR A 663 14.34 -13.69 -22.04
C THR A 663 13.82 -13.38 -23.44
N GLY A 664 13.95 -12.14 -23.89
CA GLY A 664 13.70 -11.76 -25.29
C GLY A 664 12.25 -11.92 -25.79
N SER A 665 11.29 -12.14 -24.89
CA SER A 665 9.87 -12.17 -25.25
C SER A 665 9.32 -10.74 -25.40
N THR A 666 8.53 -10.57 -26.45
CA THR A 666 7.77 -9.34 -26.76
C THR A 666 6.26 -9.54 -26.58
N ALA A 667 5.82 -10.67 -26.03
CA ALA A 667 4.41 -10.93 -25.77
C ALA A 667 3.86 -9.91 -24.76
N ALA A 668 2.57 -9.54 -24.87
CA ALA A 668 1.95 -8.58 -23.94
C ALA A 668 2.04 -9.04 -22.48
N THR A 669 1.93 -10.34 -22.25
CA THR A 669 2.10 -11.02 -20.96
C THR A 669 3.16 -12.12 -21.11
N PRO A 670 4.47 -11.79 -21.01
CA PRO A 670 5.55 -12.76 -21.19
C PRO A 670 5.52 -13.89 -20.15
N LEU A 671 5.13 -13.55 -18.93
CA LEU A 671 5.03 -14.48 -17.81
C LEU A 671 3.88 -14.07 -16.87
N SER A 672 3.07 -15.04 -16.49
CA SER A 672 2.10 -14.95 -15.39
C SER A 672 2.26 -16.17 -14.48
N ILE A 673 2.40 -15.93 -13.18
CA ILE A 673 2.52 -16.97 -12.15
C ILE A 673 1.45 -16.73 -11.08
N SER A 674 0.64 -17.74 -10.78
CA SER A 674 -0.34 -17.72 -9.69
C SER A 674 -0.29 -18.99 -8.86
N ASN A 675 -0.56 -18.88 -7.55
CA ASN A 675 -0.73 -20.03 -6.65
C ASN A 675 0.45 -21.01 -6.64
N CYS A 676 1.66 -20.53 -6.90
CA CYS A 676 2.84 -21.38 -7.05
C CYS A 676 3.71 -21.42 -5.79
N THR A 677 4.57 -22.43 -5.70
CA THR A 677 5.60 -22.52 -4.64
C THR A 677 6.97 -22.82 -5.25
N PHE A 678 7.97 -22.01 -4.90
CA PHE A 678 9.37 -22.20 -5.26
C PHE A 678 10.17 -22.45 -3.99
N THR A 679 10.90 -23.56 -3.92
CA THR A 679 11.66 -23.96 -2.73
C THR A 679 13.06 -24.45 -3.10
N ASN A 680 14.07 -23.86 -2.46
CA ASN A 680 15.47 -24.31 -2.55
C ASN A 680 16.01 -24.39 -3.99
N ASN A 681 15.57 -23.50 -4.88
CA ASN A 681 16.13 -23.42 -6.23
C ASN A 681 17.46 -22.66 -6.21
N ALA A 682 18.37 -23.01 -7.12
CA ALA A 682 19.75 -22.51 -7.12
C ALA A 682 20.17 -21.95 -8.47
N ALA A 683 20.83 -20.79 -8.47
CA ALA A 683 21.47 -20.21 -9.66
C ALA A 683 22.84 -19.65 -9.31
N THR A 684 23.85 -19.87 -10.16
CA THR A 684 25.20 -19.31 -9.89
C THR A 684 25.25 -17.79 -10.09
N LEU A 685 24.44 -17.26 -11.01
CA LEU A 685 24.32 -15.85 -11.32
C LEU A 685 22.98 -15.32 -10.81
N TYR A 686 21.94 -15.14 -11.63
CA TYR A 686 20.79 -14.33 -11.20
C TYR A 686 19.48 -15.12 -11.10
N GLY A 687 18.61 -14.75 -10.17
CA GLY A 687 17.26 -15.32 -10.06
C GLY A 687 17.27 -16.82 -9.79
N ALA A 688 17.55 -17.25 -8.56
CA ALA A 688 17.53 -18.68 -8.25
C ALA A 688 16.12 -19.27 -8.42
N ALA A 689 15.06 -18.53 -8.08
CA ALA A 689 13.70 -18.91 -8.46
C ALA A 689 13.35 -18.38 -9.85
N VAL A 690 13.32 -17.05 -10.03
CA VAL A 690 12.85 -16.42 -11.28
C VAL A 690 13.85 -15.38 -11.77
N ALA A 691 14.27 -15.50 -13.03
CA ALA A 691 15.09 -14.52 -13.73
C ALA A 691 14.36 -13.98 -14.97
N LEU A 692 14.18 -12.66 -15.02
CA LEU A 692 13.57 -11.93 -16.13
C LEU A 692 14.62 -11.03 -16.76
N ASN A 693 15.02 -11.33 -18.00
CA ASN A 693 16.09 -10.59 -18.65
C ASN A 693 15.67 -10.07 -20.03
N SER A 694 15.91 -8.79 -20.30
CA SER A 694 15.62 -8.18 -21.60
C SER A 694 14.14 -8.35 -22.01
N ILE A 695 13.26 -8.17 -21.04
CA ILE A 695 11.80 -8.19 -21.22
C ILE A 695 11.29 -6.77 -21.00
N THR A 696 10.42 -6.29 -21.90
CA THR A 696 9.90 -4.92 -21.85
C THR A 696 8.47 -4.84 -21.30
N ASN A 697 7.71 -5.93 -21.37
CA ASN A 697 6.32 -5.96 -20.95
C ASN A 697 6.17 -6.46 -19.50
N ALA A 698 5.05 -6.12 -18.88
CA ALA A 698 4.80 -6.40 -17.48
C ALA A 698 4.72 -7.92 -17.19
N THR A 699 5.27 -8.31 -16.04
CA THR A 699 5.15 -9.67 -15.49
C THR A 699 4.38 -9.63 -14.17
N THR A 700 3.49 -10.60 -13.96
CA THR A 700 2.66 -10.70 -12.76
C THR A 700 2.97 -11.98 -11.99
N ILE A 701 3.12 -11.85 -10.68
CA ILE A 701 3.22 -12.98 -9.75
C ILE A 701 2.21 -12.75 -8.63
N SER A 702 1.29 -13.69 -8.41
CA SER A 702 0.25 -13.60 -7.40
C SER A 702 0.17 -14.85 -6.52
N SER A 703 -0.21 -14.66 -5.26
CA SER A 703 -0.49 -15.74 -4.30
C SER A 703 0.59 -16.84 -4.27
N THR A 704 1.86 -16.43 -4.39
CA THR A 704 2.98 -17.33 -4.64
C THR A 704 4.01 -17.23 -3.50
N THR A 705 4.65 -18.35 -3.17
CA THR A 705 5.75 -18.39 -2.20
C THR A 705 7.06 -18.71 -2.89
N ILE A 706 8.10 -17.89 -2.65
CA ILE A 706 9.46 -18.06 -3.16
C ILE A 706 10.40 -18.11 -1.96
N THR A 707 10.99 -19.28 -1.71
CA THR A 707 11.83 -19.46 -0.53
C THR A 707 13.06 -20.36 -0.70
N GLY A 708 14.09 -20.09 0.11
CA GLY A 708 15.32 -20.89 0.14
C GLY A 708 16.18 -20.74 -1.11
N GLY A 709 15.90 -19.76 -1.97
CA GLY A 709 16.67 -19.51 -3.19
C GLY A 709 18.13 -19.19 -2.85
N SER A 710 19.07 -19.87 -3.50
CA SER A 710 20.51 -19.70 -3.23
C SER A 710 21.30 -19.30 -4.47
N GLY A 711 22.08 -18.24 -4.33
CA GLY A 711 22.98 -17.69 -5.34
C GLY A 711 24.43 -18.17 -5.24
N GLY A 712 25.13 -18.28 -6.38
CA GLY A 712 26.59 -18.36 -6.41
C GLY A 712 27.30 -17.04 -6.05
N SER A 713 28.63 -16.99 -6.11
CA SER A 713 29.44 -15.86 -5.64
C SER A 713 29.18 -14.51 -6.32
N SER A 714 28.61 -14.54 -7.53
CA SER A 714 28.28 -13.33 -8.31
C SER A 714 26.78 -13.07 -8.38
N SER A 715 26.02 -13.71 -7.49
CA SER A 715 24.57 -13.74 -7.60
C SER A 715 23.89 -12.45 -7.20
N LYS A 716 22.73 -12.19 -7.82
CA LYS A 716 21.82 -11.07 -7.53
C LYS A 716 20.38 -11.55 -7.66
N GLY A 717 19.49 -11.05 -6.82
CA GLY A 717 18.07 -11.39 -6.90
C GLY A 717 17.84 -12.88 -6.68
N ALA A 718 18.36 -13.49 -5.61
CA ALA A 718 18.31 -14.95 -5.45
C ALA A 718 16.86 -15.47 -5.43
N GLY A 719 15.91 -14.71 -4.89
CA GLY A 719 14.49 -14.93 -5.18
C GLY A 719 14.15 -14.57 -6.63
N ILE A 720 14.06 -13.26 -6.90
CA ILE A 720 13.66 -12.70 -8.19
C ILE A 720 14.71 -11.72 -8.71
N TYR A 721 15.08 -11.87 -9.98
CA TYR A 721 15.90 -10.92 -10.72
C TYR A 721 15.13 -10.35 -11.92
N THR A 722 15.15 -9.02 -12.11
CA THR A 722 14.61 -8.34 -13.30
C THR A 722 15.54 -7.23 -13.81
N SER A 723 15.78 -7.16 -15.13
CA SER A 723 16.70 -6.18 -15.74
C SER A 723 16.06 -5.12 -16.64
N ALA A 724 14.76 -5.19 -16.91
CA ALA A 724 14.04 -4.19 -17.71
C ALA A 724 12.51 -4.23 -17.59
N ALA A 725 11.93 -5.29 -17.03
CA ALA A 725 10.47 -5.47 -17.01
C ALA A 725 9.84 -4.80 -15.78
N PRO A 726 8.64 -4.19 -15.94
CA PRO A 726 7.74 -3.95 -14.81
C PRO A 726 7.37 -5.28 -14.14
N LEU A 727 7.41 -5.31 -12.82
CA LEU A 727 7.07 -6.49 -12.02
C LEU A 727 5.98 -6.14 -11.03
N THR A 728 4.86 -6.85 -11.10
CA THR A 728 3.77 -6.73 -10.12
C THR A 728 3.71 -7.99 -9.27
N LEU A 729 3.78 -7.81 -7.96
CA LEU A 729 3.67 -8.85 -6.95
C LEU A 729 2.43 -8.62 -6.10
N THR A 730 1.49 -9.56 -6.10
CA THR A 730 0.27 -9.48 -5.27
C THR A 730 0.23 -10.65 -4.30
N ASN A 731 0.11 -10.41 -3.00
CA ASN A 731 0.07 -11.45 -1.97
C ASN A 731 1.19 -12.49 -2.11
N THR A 732 2.39 -12.04 -2.51
CA THR A 732 3.54 -12.90 -2.80
C THR A 732 4.56 -12.82 -1.68
N ASN A 733 5.08 -13.98 -1.28
CA ASN A 733 6.04 -14.14 -0.19
C ASN A 733 7.43 -14.47 -0.76
N VAL A 734 8.39 -13.54 -0.69
CA VAL A 734 9.77 -13.73 -1.13
C VAL A 734 10.69 -13.81 0.10
N ASN A 735 10.86 -15.02 0.62
CA ASN A 735 11.38 -15.24 1.96
C ASN A 735 12.62 -16.14 2.02
N ASN A 736 13.56 -15.87 2.92
CA ASN A 736 14.73 -16.72 3.18
C ASN A 736 15.61 -17.00 1.95
N ASN A 737 15.73 -16.02 1.04
CA ASN A 737 16.59 -16.14 -0.13
C ASN A 737 17.95 -15.50 0.13
N THR A 738 19.02 -16.15 -0.33
CA THR A 738 20.40 -15.77 -0.07
C THR A 738 21.14 -15.51 -1.37
N SER A 739 21.55 -14.27 -1.55
CA SER A 739 22.42 -13.82 -2.64
C SER A 739 23.82 -13.53 -2.11
N ALA A 740 24.86 -13.79 -2.91
CA ALA A 740 26.22 -13.40 -2.52
C ALA A 740 26.50 -11.91 -2.75
N LEU A 741 25.74 -11.25 -3.62
CA LEU A 741 25.79 -9.79 -3.83
C LEU A 741 24.44 -9.18 -3.46
N GLU A 742 23.89 -8.28 -4.28
CA GLU A 742 22.73 -7.48 -3.91
C GLU A 742 21.39 -8.22 -4.10
N GLY A 743 20.35 -7.78 -3.39
CA GLY A 743 18.98 -8.28 -3.60
C GLY A 743 18.85 -9.76 -3.27
N GLY A 744 18.99 -10.15 -1.99
CA GLY A 744 18.72 -11.54 -1.57
C GLY A 744 17.33 -12.01 -2.03
N GLY A 745 16.30 -11.21 -1.72
CA GLY A 745 14.94 -11.42 -2.20
C GLY A 745 14.77 -10.99 -3.65
N ILE A 746 14.77 -9.68 -3.90
CA ILE A 746 14.45 -9.08 -5.20
C ILE A 746 15.58 -8.15 -5.65
N TRP A 747 15.97 -8.26 -6.91
CA TRP A 747 16.87 -7.32 -7.57
C TRP A 747 16.23 -6.78 -8.85
N ALA A 748 16.22 -5.45 -9.00
CA ALA A 748 15.63 -4.78 -10.16
C ALA A 748 16.53 -3.68 -10.74
N SER A 749 16.60 -3.64 -12.07
CA SER A 749 17.23 -2.54 -12.83
C SER A 749 16.49 -2.23 -14.13
N GLY A 750 16.69 -1.02 -14.67
CA GLY A 750 16.20 -0.63 -16.01
C GLY A 750 15.12 0.46 -15.93
N ALA A 751 15.09 1.38 -16.90
CA ALA A 751 14.22 2.57 -16.83
C ALA A 751 12.71 2.28 -16.85
N ALA A 752 12.31 1.10 -17.32
CA ALA A 752 10.93 0.61 -17.29
C ALA A 752 10.64 -0.31 -16.09
N SER A 753 11.63 -0.58 -15.23
CA SER A 753 11.46 -1.46 -14.07
C SER A 753 10.83 -0.72 -12.90
N VAL A 754 9.51 -0.61 -12.98
CA VAL A 754 8.65 -0.28 -11.85
C VAL A 754 8.31 -1.58 -11.13
N ILE A 755 8.60 -1.64 -9.83
CA ILE A 755 8.21 -2.74 -8.97
C ILE A 755 6.98 -2.30 -8.18
N THR A 756 5.88 -3.03 -8.33
CA THR A 756 4.66 -2.83 -7.54
C THR A 756 4.44 -4.05 -6.66
N ILE A 757 4.30 -3.84 -5.36
CA ILE A 757 4.01 -4.90 -4.39
C ILE A 757 2.73 -4.53 -3.63
N THR A 758 1.75 -5.42 -3.64
CA THR A 758 0.51 -5.27 -2.86
C THR A 758 0.35 -6.48 -1.94
N GLY A 759 0.34 -6.25 -0.64
CA GLY A 759 0.33 -7.31 0.37
C GLY A 759 1.63 -8.12 0.39
N GLY A 760 1.53 -9.36 0.89
CA GLY A 760 2.64 -10.32 0.92
C GLY A 760 3.81 -9.94 1.84
N SER A 761 4.93 -10.65 1.69
CA SER A 761 6.13 -10.44 2.51
C SER A 761 7.44 -10.55 1.75
N VAL A 762 8.44 -9.77 2.17
CA VAL A 762 9.84 -9.92 1.76
C VAL A 762 10.66 -10.05 3.04
N SER A 763 10.94 -11.29 3.45
CA SER A 763 11.49 -11.53 4.79
C SER A 763 12.63 -12.54 4.90
N GLY A 764 13.53 -12.36 5.86
CA GLY A 764 14.62 -13.30 6.13
C GLY A 764 15.66 -13.40 5.00
N ASN A 765 15.67 -12.46 4.06
CA ASN A 765 16.60 -12.50 2.93
C ASN A 765 17.97 -11.95 3.30
N SER A 766 19.02 -12.47 2.66
CA SER A 766 20.41 -12.07 2.91
C SER A 766 21.18 -11.76 1.62
N GLY A 767 22.10 -10.80 1.73
CA GLY A 767 22.87 -10.25 0.60
C GLY A 767 23.90 -9.22 1.06
N THR A 768 24.62 -8.62 0.13
CA THR A 768 25.52 -7.49 0.40
C THR A 768 24.71 -6.23 0.64
N SER A 769 23.83 -5.81 -0.27
CA SER A 769 23.01 -4.59 -0.14
C SER A 769 21.58 -4.84 -0.60
N GLY A 770 20.60 -4.13 -0.02
CA GLY A 770 19.19 -4.29 -0.38
C GLY A 770 18.74 -5.73 -0.22
N SER A 771 19.08 -6.37 0.90
CA SER A 771 18.96 -7.83 1.02
C SER A 771 17.54 -8.32 0.83
N GLY A 772 16.54 -7.55 1.26
CA GLY A 772 15.16 -7.76 0.83
C GLY A 772 14.99 -7.37 -0.63
N ILE A 773 15.14 -6.08 -0.94
CA ILE A 773 14.92 -5.48 -2.25
C ILE A 773 16.09 -4.55 -2.61
N TYR A 774 16.64 -4.71 -3.81
CA TYR A 774 17.66 -3.82 -4.37
C TYR A 774 17.19 -3.20 -5.69
N LEU A 775 17.21 -1.87 -5.77
CA LEU A 775 16.82 -1.08 -6.94
C LEU A 775 18.01 -0.25 -7.45
N THR A 776 18.34 -0.37 -8.74
CA THR A 776 19.34 0.51 -9.38
C THR A 776 18.78 1.92 -9.61
N SER A 777 19.60 2.85 -10.09
CA SER A 777 19.22 4.26 -10.31
C SER A 777 18.08 4.47 -11.32
N SER A 778 17.73 3.43 -12.08
CA SER A 778 16.69 3.44 -13.09
C SER A 778 15.39 2.76 -12.66
N ALA A 779 15.35 2.10 -11.50
CA ALA A 779 14.18 1.36 -11.01
C ALA A 779 13.52 2.06 -9.82
N THR A 780 12.19 1.98 -9.72
CA THR A 780 11.40 2.54 -8.62
C THR A 780 10.56 1.47 -7.94
N LEU A 781 10.08 1.77 -6.73
CA LEU A 781 9.23 0.87 -5.95
C LEU A 781 8.00 1.58 -5.41
N THR A 782 6.85 0.94 -5.60
CA THR A 782 5.60 1.22 -4.87
C THR A 782 5.21 -0.05 -4.10
N ALA A 783 5.10 0.04 -2.78
CA ALA A 783 4.65 -1.06 -1.93
C ALA A 783 3.48 -0.66 -1.05
N THR A 784 2.42 -1.47 -1.02
CA THR A 784 1.18 -1.22 -0.27
C THR A 784 0.85 -2.43 0.60
N GLY A 785 0.70 -2.24 1.92
CA GLY A 785 0.32 -3.33 2.83
C GLY A 785 1.35 -4.46 2.94
N THR A 786 2.60 -4.22 2.53
CA THR A 786 3.66 -5.24 2.46
C THR A 786 4.45 -5.32 3.77
N THR A 787 4.77 -6.54 4.20
CA THR A 787 5.70 -6.79 5.32
C THR A 787 7.12 -7.02 4.83
N ILE A 788 8.08 -6.20 5.27
CA ILE A 788 9.51 -6.33 4.96
C ILE A 788 10.26 -6.53 6.27
N SER A 789 10.73 -7.75 6.54
CA SER A 789 11.24 -8.07 7.89
C SER A 789 12.44 -9.02 7.93
N ASN A 790 13.27 -8.91 8.96
CA ASN A 790 14.39 -9.82 9.21
C ASN A 790 15.41 -9.92 8.04
N ASN A 791 15.45 -8.93 7.14
CA ASN A 791 16.41 -8.94 6.03
C ASN A 791 17.75 -8.39 6.51
N THR A 792 18.85 -9.07 6.15
CA THR A 792 20.19 -8.74 6.68
C THR A 792 21.19 -8.49 5.56
N SER A 793 21.77 -7.29 5.57
CA SER A 793 22.83 -6.82 4.66
C SER A 793 24.21 -6.99 5.30
N SER A 794 25.18 -7.46 4.51
CA SER A 794 26.58 -7.65 4.93
C SER A 794 27.57 -6.65 4.30
N SER A 795 27.14 -5.82 3.35
CA SER A 795 28.01 -4.87 2.62
C SER A 795 28.52 -3.76 3.52
N THR A 796 29.77 -3.35 3.27
CA THR A 796 30.41 -2.16 3.85
C THR A 796 30.11 -0.86 3.10
N SER A 797 29.31 -0.88 2.03
CA SER A 797 28.92 0.31 1.26
C SER A 797 27.46 0.25 0.84
N GLY A 798 26.65 1.22 1.28
CA GLY A 798 25.23 1.42 0.92
C GLY A 798 24.31 0.26 1.32
N SER A 799 23.62 0.33 2.46
CA SER A 799 23.08 -0.90 3.08
C SER A 799 21.69 -0.81 3.68
N GLY A 800 20.68 -0.65 2.84
CA GLY A 800 19.28 -0.88 3.18
C GLY A 800 18.99 -2.34 3.48
N GLY A 801 19.06 -2.80 4.73
CA GLY A 801 18.87 -4.22 5.09
C GLY A 801 17.58 -4.80 4.49
N GLY A 802 16.49 -4.04 4.60
CA GLY A 802 15.24 -4.27 3.86
C GLY A 802 15.33 -3.84 2.40
N ILE A 803 15.43 -2.53 2.14
CA ILE A 803 15.39 -1.92 0.81
C ILE A 803 16.62 -1.04 0.58
N TYR A 804 17.37 -1.31 -0.47
CA TYR A 804 18.29 -0.34 -1.05
C TYR A 804 17.68 0.26 -2.32
N ALA A 805 17.58 1.58 -2.39
CA ALA A 805 17.03 2.26 -3.56
C ALA A 805 17.93 3.41 -4.02
N ALA A 806 18.33 3.38 -5.30
CA ALA A 806 19.01 4.53 -5.89
C ALA A 806 18.05 5.58 -6.51
N ASN A 807 16.74 5.28 -6.54
CA ASN A 807 15.67 6.15 -7.02
C ASN A 807 14.47 6.12 -6.04
N GLY A 808 13.36 6.77 -6.40
CA GLY A 808 12.21 6.99 -5.50
C GLY A 808 11.55 5.71 -4.98
N VAL A 809 11.14 5.76 -3.71
CA VAL A 809 10.40 4.69 -3.02
C VAL A 809 9.12 5.27 -2.42
N THR A 810 7.98 4.66 -2.71
CA THR A 810 6.69 4.98 -2.10
C THR A 810 6.18 3.78 -1.33
N ILE A 811 5.92 3.96 -0.04
CA ILE A 811 5.35 2.94 0.84
C ILE A 811 3.99 3.44 1.36
N THR A 812 2.99 2.58 1.32
CA THR A 812 1.67 2.81 1.91
C THR A 812 1.33 1.67 2.87
N ASP A 813 0.99 1.98 4.11
CA ASP A 813 0.57 0.97 5.13
C ASP A 813 1.54 -0.23 5.28
N GLY A 814 2.85 0.01 5.11
CA GLY A 814 3.89 -1.01 5.16
C GLY A 814 4.39 -1.32 6.57
N THR A 815 4.88 -2.54 6.77
CA THR A 815 5.51 -2.98 8.03
C THR A 815 6.98 -3.34 7.84
N PHE A 816 7.88 -2.66 8.54
CA PHE A 816 9.32 -2.88 8.52
C PHE A 816 9.82 -3.33 9.89
N ALA A 817 10.20 -4.60 10.03
CA ALA A 817 10.59 -5.16 11.32
C ALA A 817 11.94 -5.86 11.30
N ASN A 818 12.82 -5.53 12.25
CA ASN A 818 14.09 -6.24 12.48
C ASN A 818 15.01 -6.35 11.25
N ASN A 819 14.95 -5.40 10.32
CA ASN A 819 15.88 -5.35 9.20
C ASN A 819 17.22 -4.79 9.65
N ALA A 820 18.31 -5.31 9.09
CA ALA A 820 19.66 -5.13 9.60
C ALA A 820 20.64 -4.73 8.49
N ALA A 821 21.30 -3.58 8.68
CA ALA A 821 22.50 -3.21 7.94
C ALA A 821 23.74 -3.65 8.74
N GLY A 822 24.07 -4.94 8.67
CA GLY A 822 24.91 -5.64 9.64
C GLY A 822 26.42 -5.38 9.58
N SER A 823 26.92 -4.65 8.58
CA SER A 823 28.34 -4.25 8.54
C SER A 823 28.61 -3.03 9.43
N SER A 824 29.87 -2.79 9.80
CA SER A 824 30.28 -1.63 10.60
C SER A 824 30.00 -0.27 9.93
N SER A 825 29.82 -0.25 8.60
CA SER A 825 29.51 0.94 7.81
C SER A 825 28.09 0.90 7.21
N GLY A 826 27.27 -0.08 7.59
CA GLY A 826 25.91 -0.23 7.10
C GLY A 826 25.00 0.93 7.51
N GLN A 827 24.09 1.35 6.64
CA GLN A 827 23.25 2.55 6.76
C GLN A 827 21.83 2.22 6.34
N GLY A 828 20.81 2.63 7.10
CA GLY A 828 19.41 2.36 6.73
C GLY A 828 19.01 0.92 7.03
N GLY A 829 18.74 0.56 8.29
CA GLY A 829 18.44 -0.84 8.62
C GLY A 829 17.23 -1.37 7.85
N ALA A 830 16.17 -0.58 7.76
CA ALA A 830 15.02 -0.85 6.90
C ALA A 830 15.24 -0.34 5.48
N ILE A 831 15.51 0.95 5.30
CA ILE A 831 15.58 1.59 3.99
C ILE A 831 16.86 2.44 3.89
N TYR A 832 17.64 2.18 2.85
CA TYR A 832 18.65 3.11 2.36
C TYR A 832 18.17 3.68 1.03
N SER A 833 18.18 5.01 0.89
CA SER A 833 17.85 5.65 -0.39
C SER A 833 18.84 6.75 -0.77
N SER A 834 19.16 6.85 -2.07
CA SER A 834 19.80 8.04 -2.66
C SER A 834 18.81 8.96 -3.38
N SER A 835 17.51 8.79 -3.12
CA SER A 835 16.43 9.63 -3.63
C SER A 835 15.35 9.78 -2.56
N SER A 836 14.24 10.43 -2.91
CA SER A 836 13.14 10.64 -1.96
C SER A 836 12.43 9.34 -1.55
N VAL A 837 11.98 9.32 -0.30
CA VAL A 837 11.13 8.26 0.27
C VAL A 837 9.81 8.90 0.69
N THR A 838 8.69 8.38 0.20
CA THR A 838 7.35 8.82 0.55
C THR A 838 6.66 7.74 1.37
N LEU A 839 6.18 8.10 2.55
CA LEU A 839 5.41 7.24 3.45
C LEU A 839 3.98 7.76 3.53
N ASN A 840 3.02 6.96 3.10
CA ASN A 840 1.59 7.27 3.15
C ASN A 840 0.87 6.30 4.11
N GLY A 841 -0.19 6.76 4.75
CA GLY A 841 -0.97 5.92 5.66
C GLY A 841 -0.21 5.58 6.96
N ALA A 842 -0.46 4.40 7.51
CA ALA A 842 0.03 3.96 8.82
C ALA A 842 1.21 2.97 8.71
N ASN A 843 2.38 3.46 8.32
CA ASN A 843 3.58 2.62 8.23
C ASN A 843 4.20 2.36 9.60
N THR A 844 4.73 1.16 9.82
CA THR A 844 5.43 0.81 11.06
C THR A 844 6.89 0.42 10.82
N PHE A 845 7.80 0.95 11.64
CA PHE A 845 9.22 0.64 11.64
C PHE A 845 9.64 0.22 13.04
N THR A 846 9.88 -1.08 13.24
CA THR A 846 10.17 -1.64 14.57
C THR A 846 11.48 -2.42 14.60
N GLY A 847 12.36 -2.07 15.54
CA GLY A 847 13.58 -2.86 15.80
C GLY A 847 14.59 -2.92 14.65
N ASN A 848 14.47 -2.04 13.65
CA ASN A 848 15.42 -1.99 12.54
C ASN A 848 16.73 -1.37 13.01
N HIS A 849 17.85 -1.85 12.47
CA HIS A 849 19.15 -1.37 12.93
C HIS A 849 20.21 -1.26 11.84
N ALA A 850 21.10 -0.28 12.04
CA ALA A 850 22.24 -0.02 11.19
C ALA A 850 23.47 0.35 12.02
N SER A 851 24.69 0.16 11.50
CA SER A 851 25.86 0.60 12.26
C SER A 851 26.14 2.09 12.12
N ASN A 852 26.00 2.65 10.92
CA ASN A 852 26.54 3.95 10.52
C ASN A 852 25.48 4.99 10.09
N GLY A 853 24.24 4.84 10.58
CA GLY A 853 23.22 5.86 10.44
C GLY A 853 21.84 5.35 9.99
N GLY A 854 20.78 5.98 10.50
CA GLY A 854 19.41 5.66 10.10
C GLY A 854 19.02 4.23 10.44
N GLY A 855 18.79 3.94 11.73
CA GLY A 855 18.45 2.57 12.14
C GLY A 855 17.22 2.02 11.40
N ALA A 856 16.24 2.87 11.10
CA ALA A 856 15.20 2.57 10.11
C ALA A 856 15.58 3.10 8.71
N ILE A 857 15.64 4.41 8.54
CA ILE A 857 15.74 5.07 7.23
C ILE A 857 17.01 5.91 7.14
N PHE A 858 17.82 5.69 6.11
CA PHE A 858 18.96 6.53 5.76
C PHE A 858 18.80 7.11 4.35
N LEU A 859 18.96 8.43 4.21
CA LEU A 859 19.00 9.11 2.92
C LEU A 859 20.34 9.79 2.69
N SER A 860 21.02 9.45 1.58
CA SER A 860 22.21 10.16 1.12
C SER A 860 21.88 11.42 0.30
N SER A 861 20.67 11.48 -0.24
CA SER A 861 20.14 12.57 -1.08
C SER A 861 18.62 12.43 -1.22
N GLY A 862 17.94 13.50 -1.66
CA GLY A 862 16.47 13.52 -1.71
C GLY A 862 15.83 13.79 -0.34
N SER A 863 14.51 13.68 -0.26
CA SER A 863 13.70 14.02 0.92
C SER A 863 12.89 12.84 1.48
N VAL A 864 12.60 12.88 2.77
CA VAL A 864 11.56 12.01 3.36
C VAL A 864 10.27 12.82 3.49
N ALA A 865 9.17 12.27 2.98
CA ALA A 865 7.82 12.78 3.19
C ALA A 865 7.06 11.78 4.05
N VAL A 866 6.65 12.20 5.25
CA VAL A 866 5.82 11.38 6.15
C VAL A 866 4.43 11.99 6.18
N ASN A 867 3.57 11.46 5.31
CA ASN A 867 2.23 11.97 5.10
C ASN A 867 1.26 11.26 6.04
N ASN A 868 0.36 12.02 6.65
CA ASN A 868 -0.72 11.59 7.54
C ASN A 868 -0.30 11.09 8.93
N SER A 869 -1.22 11.23 9.89
CA SER A 869 -1.09 10.72 11.25
C SER A 869 -1.24 9.20 11.29
N GLY A 870 -0.18 8.47 11.66
CA GLY A 870 -0.21 7.00 11.72
C GLY A 870 1.14 6.31 11.55
N ASN A 871 2.18 7.04 11.13
CA ASN A 871 3.52 6.47 10.98
C ASN A 871 4.22 6.27 12.34
N ILE A 872 4.70 5.06 12.62
CA ILE A 872 5.26 4.67 13.92
C ILE A 872 6.70 4.16 13.76
N PHE A 873 7.62 4.72 14.54
CA PHE A 873 9.02 4.31 14.63
C PHE A 873 9.33 3.89 16.07
N THR A 874 9.51 2.59 16.30
CA THR A 874 9.71 2.05 17.65
C THR A 874 11.00 1.25 17.76
N GLY A 875 11.86 1.61 18.70
CA GLY A 875 13.04 0.83 19.04
C GLY A 875 14.04 0.64 17.89
N ASN A 876 14.05 1.52 16.89
CA ASN A 876 15.04 1.49 15.82
C ASN A 876 16.35 2.07 16.33
N TYR A 877 17.48 1.53 15.88
CA TYR A 877 18.74 1.90 16.49
C TYR A 877 19.97 1.89 15.60
N THR A 878 20.98 2.63 16.06
CA THR A 878 22.32 2.58 15.48
C THR A 878 23.38 2.15 16.49
N THR A 879 24.38 1.36 16.03
CA THR A 879 25.41 0.80 16.92
C THR A 879 26.72 1.56 16.93
N SER A 880 27.02 2.38 15.91
CA SER A 880 28.29 3.12 15.81
C SER A 880 28.16 4.60 15.43
N ASN A 881 26.97 5.08 15.05
CA ASN A 881 26.78 6.47 14.61
C ASN A 881 25.47 7.06 15.16
N SER A 882 24.71 7.79 14.32
CA SER A 882 23.65 8.72 14.74
C SER A 882 22.33 8.43 14.01
N GLY A 883 21.19 8.92 14.51
CA GLY A 883 19.89 8.80 13.82
C GLY A 883 19.29 7.42 14.01
N GLY A 884 18.79 7.13 15.22
CA GLY A 884 18.26 5.80 15.57
C GLY A 884 17.08 5.37 14.70
N ALA A 885 16.20 6.29 14.31
CA ALA A 885 15.16 6.02 13.31
C ALA A 885 15.56 6.56 11.93
N ILE A 886 15.65 7.88 11.77
CA ILE A 886 15.82 8.54 10.47
C ILE A 886 17.13 9.34 10.45
N PHE A 887 17.92 9.20 9.39
CA PHE A 887 19.08 10.04 9.13
C PHE A 887 19.13 10.48 7.66
N VAL A 888 19.05 11.79 7.42
CA VAL A 888 19.28 12.44 6.13
C VAL A 888 20.60 13.23 6.15
N THR A 889 21.48 13.03 5.15
CA THR A 889 22.77 13.74 5.06
C THR A 889 22.64 15.18 4.51
N ASP A 890 23.59 16.06 4.86
CA ASP A 890 23.58 17.51 4.58
C ASP A 890 23.99 17.90 3.14
N GLY A 891 23.27 17.36 2.13
CA GLY A 891 23.57 17.49 0.70
C GLY A 891 22.98 18.71 -0.04
N GLY A 892 22.54 19.75 0.67
CA GLY A 892 22.05 21.00 0.09
C GLY A 892 20.58 20.99 -0.34
N SER A 893 19.76 21.77 0.38
CA SER A 893 18.35 22.11 0.08
C SER A 893 17.40 20.91 -0.06
N VAL A 894 17.22 20.14 1.00
CA VAL A 894 16.23 19.07 1.03
C VAL A 894 14.96 19.56 1.73
N ALA A 895 13.89 19.80 0.99
CA ALA A 895 12.58 20.01 1.59
C ALA A 895 12.12 18.70 2.27
N PHE A 896 12.29 18.60 3.59
CA PHE A 896 11.49 17.68 4.38
C PHE A 896 10.03 18.08 4.17
N ALA A 897 9.22 17.22 3.54
CA ALA A 897 7.83 17.58 3.21
C ALA A 897 6.92 17.66 4.46
N GLY A 898 7.46 17.33 5.64
CA GLY A 898 6.74 17.32 6.89
C GLY A 898 6.83 15.95 7.55
N ILE A 899 6.93 15.94 8.88
CA ILE A 899 6.36 14.86 9.68
C ILE A 899 5.03 15.39 10.14
N ALA A 900 3.95 14.77 9.72
CA ALA A 900 2.63 15.03 10.28
C ALA A 900 2.20 13.81 11.09
N GLY A 901 1.99 13.96 12.40
CA GLY A 901 1.32 12.91 13.18
C GLY A 901 2.11 11.61 13.39
N ALA A 902 3.45 11.62 13.25
CA ALA A 902 4.27 10.43 13.46
C ALA A 902 4.70 10.26 14.93
N ILE A 903 4.88 9.01 15.33
CA ILE A 903 5.26 8.62 16.69
C ILE A 903 6.66 7.99 16.67
N PHE A 904 7.57 8.51 17.49
CA PHE A 904 8.92 8.00 17.67
C PHE A 904 9.10 7.57 19.12
N THR A 905 9.21 6.26 19.35
CA THR A 905 9.29 5.69 20.70
C THR A 905 10.56 4.86 20.88
N GLY A 906 11.38 5.21 21.87
CA GLY A 906 12.53 4.39 22.28
C GLY A 906 13.59 4.17 21.20
N ASN A 907 13.66 5.02 20.17
CA ASN A 907 14.71 4.94 19.16
C ASN A 907 16.03 5.42 19.74
N TYR A 908 17.15 4.82 19.33
CA TYR A 908 18.44 5.16 19.93
C TYR A 908 19.67 5.20 19.04
N ALA A 909 20.62 6.05 19.43
CA ALA A 909 21.91 6.19 18.77
C ALA A 909 23.07 6.09 19.78
N THR A 910 24.01 5.17 19.53
CA THR A 910 25.08 4.84 20.49
C THR A 910 26.29 5.78 20.46
N ASN A 911 26.50 6.62 19.44
CA ASN A 911 27.70 7.48 19.37
C ASN A 911 27.41 8.95 19.12
N ALA A 912 26.46 9.34 18.26
CA ALA A 912 26.16 10.75 18.03
C ALA A 912 24.66 11.02 17.90
N GLY A 913 24.29 12.30 17.82
CA GLY A 913 22.99 12.77 18.31
C GLY A 913 21.76 12.51 17.45
N GLY A 914 20.58 12.93 17.90
CA GLY A 914 19.31 12.68 17.21
C GLY A 914 18.87 11.23 17.36
N GLY A 915 18.64 10.79 18.61
CA GLY A 915 18.28 9.39 18.93
C GLY A 915 17.08 8.88 18.14
N ALA A 916 16.18 9.76 17.68
CA ALA A 916 15.20 9.46 16.64
C ALA A 916 15.63 9.99 15.26
N ILE A 917 15.88 11.30 15.10
CA ILE A 917 15.99 11.94 13.79
C ILE A 917 17.24 12.82 13.67
N ILE A 918 17.89 12.71 12.51
CA ILE A 918 18.86 13.68 12.00
C ILE A 918 18.48 14.07 10.58
N THR A 919 18.50 15.37 10.31
CA THR A 919 18.26 15.92 8.98
C THR A 919 18.85 17.32 8.87
N GLY A 920 18.84 17.91 7.68
CA GLY A 920 19.07 19.34 7.50
C GLY A 920 17.91 20.16 8.08
N ASN A 921 17.11 20.77 7.20
CA ASN A 921 15.86 21.43 7.56
C ASN A 921 14.71 20.42 7.76
N ALA A 922 13.86 20.67 8.75
CA ALA A 922 12.66 19.88 9.02
C ALA A 922 11.46 20.76 9.31
N THR A 923 10.28 20.31 8.88
CA THR A 923 9.00 20.80 9.38
C THR A 923 8.34 19.63 10.11
N ILE A 924 8.09 19.77 11.41
CA ILE A 924 7.50 18.73 12.25
C ILE A 924 6.17 19.27 12.78
N HIS A 925 5.09 18.56 12.53
CA HIS A 925 3.73 18.89 12.95
C HIS A 925 3.12 17.70 13.69
N ASN A 926 2.47 17.97 14.81
CA ASN A 926 1.64 16.98 15.49
C ASN A 926 2.41 15.68 15.83
N ALA A 927 3.72 15.74 16.04
CA ALA A 927 4.56 14.56 16.24
C ALA A 927 4.78 14.28 17.72
N THR A 928 4.98 13.00 18.05
CA THR A 928 5.30 12.58 19.42
C THR A 928 6.65 11.88 19.46
N PHE A 929 7.55 12.36 20.33
CA PHE A 929 8.86 11.77 20.60
C PHE A 929 8.90 11.33 22.06
N THR A 930 8.83 10.03 22.32
CA THR A 930 8.80 9.47 23.68
C THR A 930 10.00 8.56 23.93
N GLY A 931 10.79 8.87 24.95
CA GLY A 931 11.84 7.98 25.45
C GLY A 931 12.96 7.69 24.45
N ASN A 932 13.14 8.51 23.41
CA ASN A 932 14.26 8.36 22.48
C ASN A 932 15.55 8.80 23.17
N TYR A 933 16.66 8.12 22.89
CA TYR A 933 17.91 8.43 23.56
C TYR A 933 19.13 8.38 22.65
N ALA A 934 20.07 9.27 22.91
CA ALA A 934 21.37 9.25 22.27
C ALA A 934 22.46 9.12 23.33
N LYS A 935 23.65 8.70 22.93
CA LYS A 935 24.80 8.82 23.81
C LYS A 935 25.12 10.29 24.04
N ASP A 936 25.55 10.99 22.99
CA ASP A 936 26.17 12.30 23.16
C ASP A 936 25.21 13.49 23.00
N ASN A 937 24.40 13.62 21.93
CA ASN A 937 23.64 14.86 21.69
C ASN A 937 22.17 14.60 21.31
N GLY A 938 21.22 15.50 21.59
CA GLY A 938 19.85 15.43 21.04
C GLY A 938 19.15 14.07 21.17
N GLY A 939 18.56 13.73 22.32
CA GLY A 939 17.92 12.41 22.50
C GLY A 939 16.81 12.09 21.49
N ALA A 940 16.13 13.11 20.97
CA ALA A 940 15.12 12.96 19.91
C ALA A 940 15.62 13.49 18.56
N PHE A 941 15.94 14.78 18.47
CA PHE A 941 16.13 15.48 17.21
C PHE A 941 17.48 16.22 17.17
N TYR A 942 18.22 16.02 16.09
CA TYR A 942 19.43 16.79 15.79
C TYR A 942 19.41 17.33 14.35
N PRO A 943 19.01 18.59 14.17
CA PRO A 943 19.12 19.28 12.89
C PRO A 943 20.57 19.69 12.56
N LEU A 944 20.98 19.47 11.32
CA LEU A 944 22.35 19.70 10.82
C LEU A 944 22.53 21.08 10.15
N SER A 945 21.49 21.61 9.47
CA SER A 945 21.58 22.84 8.68
C SER A 945 20.20 23.47 8.39
N GLY A 946 20.17 24.72 7.93
CA GLY A 946 18.94 25.41 7.47
C GLY A 946 18.00 25.93 8.58
N THR A 947 16.72 26.12 8.25
CA THR A 947 15.68 26.52 9.23
C THR A 947 14.76 25.34 9.46
N SER A 948 14.44 25.02 10.71
CA SER A 948 13.42 24.01 11.02
C SER A 948 12.28 24.61 11.83
N TYR A 949 11.12 23.97 11.69
CA TYR A 949 9.89 24.36 12.35
C TYR A 949 9.31 23.15 13.09
N ILE A 950 8.88 23.36 14.32
CA ILE A 950 8.17 22.37 15.13
C ILE A 950 6.86 23.01 15.55
N TYR A 951 5.74 22.34 15.28
CA TYR A 951 4.40 22.76 15.62
C TYR A 951 3.68 21.65 16.36
N ASN A 952 2.91 22.04 17.38
CA ASN A 952 1.90 21.18 17.98
C ASN A 952 2.43 19.80 18.43
N SER A 953 3.70 19.72 18.85
CA SER A 953 4.42 18.45 19.02
C SER A 953 4.80 18.20 20.48
N THR A 954 4.95 16.92 20.82
CA THR A 954 5.29 16.48 22.19
C THR A 954 6.65 15.79 22.22
N PHE A 955 7.52 16.25 23.12
CA PHE A 955 8.80 15.62 23.43
C PHE A 955 8.80 15.20 24.89
N GLU A 956 8.62 13.90 25.12
CA GLU A 956 8.47 13.30 26.44
C GLU A 956 9.65 12.39 26.76
N THR A 957 10.33 12.60 27.89
CA THR A 957 11.34 11.67 28.43
C THR A 957 12.51 11.32 27.50
N ASN A 958 12.81 12.14 26.50
CA ASN A 958 13.97 11.92 25.63
C ASN A 958 15.26 12.24 26.40
N SER A 959 16.31 11.47 26.16
CA SER A 959 17.47 11.53 27.03
C SER A 959 18.83 11.38 26.37
N LEU A 960 19.86 11.79 27.11
CA LEU A 960 21.24 11.48 26.84
C LEU A 960 21.79 10.52 27.88
N THR A 961 22.60 9.58 27.44
CA THR A 961 23.28 8.61 28.32
C THR A 961 24.73 8.98 28.59
N THR A 962 25.25 10.05 27.99
CA THR A 962 26.62 10.53 28.20
C THR A 962 26.87 11.01 29.63
N THR A 963 28.09 10.76 30.11
CA THR A 963 28.64 11.33 31.34
C THR A 963 29.47 12.59 31.08
N SER A 964 29.59 13.00 29.81
CA SER A 964 30.35 14.18 29.39
C SER A 964 29.52 15.46 29.51
N THR A 965 30.16 16.49 30.03
CA THR A 965 29.61 17.84 30.20
C THR A 965 29.68 18.70 28.92
N THR A 966 30.32 18.17 27.87
CA THR A 966 30.56 18.89 26.60
C THR A 966 29.36 18.84 25.67
N TYR A 967 28.52 17.81 25.81
CA TYR A 967 27.36 17.58 24.96
C TYR A 967 26.07 18.04 25.63
N GLY A 968 24.93 17.85 24.97
CA GLY A 968 23.65 18.27 25.55
C GLY A 968 22.45 18.18 24.61
N GLY A 969 21.32 18.75 25.06
CA GLY A 969 20.03 18.66 24.39
C GLY A 969 19.36 17.32 24.68
N GLY A 970 18.73 17.17 25.85
CA GLY A 970 18.04 15.92 26.19
C GLY A 970 16.98 15.54 25.14
N ALA A 971 16.27 16.52 24.58
CA ALA A 971 15.45 16.31 23.38
C ALA A 971 16.15 16.79 22.11
N ILE A 972 16.59 18.05 22.07
CA ILE A 972 17.05 18.72 20.84
C ILE A 972 18.44 19.32 21.03
N TYR A 973 19.34 19.02 20.09
CA TYR A 973 20.67 19.61 20.03
C TYR A 973 20.91 20.30 18.69
N MET A 974 21.50 21.49 18.70
CA MET A 974 21.79 22.27 17.49
C MET A 974 23.23 22.81 17.52
N LYS A 975 23.88 22.92 16.36
CA LYS A 975 25.25 23.46 16.22
C LYS A 975 25.46 24.10 14.83
N ASN A 976 26.32 25.12 14.75
CA ASN A 976 26.81 25.87 13.56
C ASN A 976 25.88 26.99 13.05
N ALA A 977 26.48 28.02 12.43
CA ALA A 977 26.02 29.42 12.34
C ALA A 977 24.86 29.78 11.41
N VAL A 978 24.28 28.82 10.70
CA VAL A 978 23.24 29.10 9.68
C VAL A 978 21.89 28.48 10.10
N TYR A 979 21.69 28.27 11.40
CA TYR A 979 20.57 27.48 11.90
C TYR A 979 19.60 28.26 12.79
N TYR A 980 18.32 28.21 12.39
CA TYR A 980 17.19 28.74 13.14
C TYR A 980 16.18 27.61 13.40
N LEU A 981 15.94 27.29 14.67
CA LEU A 981 14.80 26.47 15.08
C LEU A 981 13.66 27.37 15.51
N ASN A 982 12.47 27.15 14.97
CA ASN A 982 11.26 27.80 15.46
C ASN A 982 10.34 26.72 16.05
N ILE A 983 9.99 26.87 17.33
CA ILE A 983 9.10 25.96 18.05
C ILE A 983 7.81 26.73 18.36
N TYR A 984 6.67 26.15 18.01
CA TYR A 984 5.34 26.71 18.23
C TYR A 984 4.49 25.68 18.95
N ASN A 985 3.70 26.11 19.94
CA ASN A 985 2.64 25.30 20.53
C ASN A 985 3.07 23.88 20.90
N SER A 986 4.25 23.73 21.52
CA SER A 986 4.83 22.40 21.74
C SER A 986 5.14 22.15 23.21
N THR A 987 5.00 20.90 23.63
CA THR A 987 5.20 20.46 25.00
C THR A 987 6.47 19.62 25.12
N PHE A 988 7.39 20.05 25.98
CA PHE A 988 8.63 19.36 26.32
C PHE A 988 8.61 18.99 27.80
N VAL A 989 8.51 17.70 28.10
CA VAL A 989 8.39 17.23 29.49
C VAL A 989 9.32 16.07 29.81
N GLY A 990 9.99 16.15 30.97
CA GLY A 990 10.79 15.05 31.49
C GLY A 990 12.05 14.71 30.68
N ASN A 991 12.45 15.55 29.71
CA ASN A 991 13.65 15.28 28.89
C ASN A 991 14.91 15.49 29.74
N SER A 992 15.96 14.70 29.51
CA SER A 992 17.16 14.73 30.34
C SER A 992 18.47 14.73 29.56
N ALA A 993 19.34 15.69 29.82
CA ALA A 993 20.67 15.72 29.24
C ALA A 993 21.72 14.95 30.06
N GLY A 994 21.34 14.27 31.16
CA GLY A 994 22.30 13.60 32.04
C GLY A 994 23.36 14.59 32.55
N ALA A 995 24.65 14.31 32.32
CA ALA A 995 25.76 15.22 32.63
C ALA A 995 25.92 16.38 31.63
N GLY A 996 25.26 16.29 30.48
CA GLY A 996 25.28 17.30 29.42
C GLY A 996 24.42 18.52 29.73
N ARG A 997 24.44 19.49 28.81
CA ARG A 997 23.81 20.82 28.90
C ARG A 997 22.40 20.82 28.30
N GLY A 998 21.47 21.62 28.83
CA GLY A 998 20.14 21.81 28.24
C GLY A 998 19.29 20.54 28.20
N GLY A 999 18.54 20.29 29.28
CA GLY A 999 17.70 19.11 29.48
C GLY A 999 16.65 18.90 28.40
N ALA A 1000 16.09 19.98 27.84
CA ALA A 1000 15.27 19.91 26.64
C ALA A 1000 16.07 20.31 25.40
N VAL A 1001 16.57 21.56 25.38
CA VAL A 1001 17.16 22.15 24.17
C VAL A 1001 18.56 22.69 24.48
N TYR A 1002 19.54 22.33 23.64
CA TYR A 1002 20.87 22.92 23.64
C TYR A 1002 21.20 23.56 22.28
N ALA A 1003 21.27 24.90 22.27
CA ALA A 1003 21.81 25.69 21.16
C ALA A 1003 23.32 25.89 21.31
N ASN A 1004 24.13 25.06 20.65
CA ASN A 1004 25.58 25.18 20.68
C ASN A 1004 26.08 26.29 19.72
N THR A 1005 27.38 26.31 19.40
CA THR A 1005 28.08 27.40 18.71
C THR A 1005 27.31 27.92 17.50
N ASN A 1006 26.92 29.20 17.55
CA ASN A 1006 26.22 29.95 16.50
C ASN A 1006 24.83 29.41 16.11
N ALA A 1007 24.23 28.48 16.88
CA ALA A 1007 22.85 28.04 16.65
C ALA A 1007 21.85 28.93 17.41
N SER A 1008 20.66 29.09 16.83
CA SER A 1008 19.61 29.95 17.38
C SER A 1008 18.26 29.25 17.43
N ALA A 1009 17.46 29.50 18.48
CA ALA A 1009 16.07 29.05 18.55
C ALA A 1009 15.12 30.16 18.99
N ASN A 1010 13.94 30.22 18.36
CA ASN A 1010 12.80 31.01 18.78
C ASN A 1010 11.71 30.05 19.26
N ILE A 1011 11.18 30.30 20.44
CA ILE A 1011 10.19 29.44 21.09
C ILE A 1011 8.95 30.29 21.38
N TYR A 1012 7.84 29.91 20.77
CA TYR A 1012 6.55 30.57 20.84
C TYR A 1012 5.55 29.65 21.54
N ASN A 1013 4.81 30.19 22.52
CA ASN A 1013 3.64 29.53 23.10
C ASN A 1013 3.90 28.06 23.44
N SER A 1014 4.99 27.75 24.13
CA SER A 1014 5.44 26.37 24.33
C SER A 1014 5.75 26.10 25.80
N THR A 1015 5.53 24.86 26.23
CA THR A 1015 5.63 24.43 27.63
C THR A 1015 6.84 23.55 27.85
N PHE A 1016 7.73 23.92 28.77
CA PHE A 1016 8.93 23.18 29.16
C PHE A 1016 8.87 22.83 30.64
N TYR A 1017 8.45 21.61 30.96
CA TYR A 1017 8.25 21.15 32.33
C TYR A 1017 9.20 20.02 32.75
N ASN A 1018 9.81 20.12 33.94
CA ASN A 1018 10.61 19.04 34.54
C ASN A 1018 11.72 18.48 33.62
N ASN A 1019 12.40 19.33 32.85
CA ASN A 1019 13.49 18.91 31.98
C ASN A 1019 14.83 19.04 32.72
N THR A 1020 15.67 18.02 32.72
CA THR A 1020 16.78 17.91 33.66
C THR A 1020 18.17 17.92 33.01
N SER A 1021 19.14 18.52 33.70
CA SER A 1021 20.57 18.50 33.36
C SER A 1021 21.39 18.62 34.64
N SER A 1022 22.40 17.79 34.81
CA SER A 1022 23.30 17.82 35.98
C SER A 1022 24.57 18.65 35.74
N TYR A 1023 24.72 19.28 34.57
CA TYR A 1023 25.89 20.09 34.19
C TYR A 1023 26.16 21.27 35.15
N SER A 1024 25.11 21.95 35.62
CA SER A 1024 25.24 22.98 36.64
C SER A 1024 24.10 22.81 37.64
N SER A 1025 24.45 22.43 38.87
CA SER A 1025 23.46 22.25 39.91
C SER A 1025 22.87 23.60 40.35
N PRO A 1026 21.53 23.74 40.39
CA PRO A 1026 20.53 22.78 39.87
C PRO A 1026 20.10 23.10 38.43
N VAL A 1027 19.97 22.05 37.59
CA VAL A 1027 19.07 21.87 36.42
C VAL A 1027 18.90 22.99 35.37
N ASN A 1028 19.49 22.82 34.16
CA ASN A 1028 19.20 23.64 32.96
C ASN A 1028 18.18 23.00 32.02
N HIS A 1029 17.03 23.63 31.76
CA HIS A 1029 16.07 23.18 30.73
C HIS A 1029 16.57 23.58 29.34
N LEU A 1030 16.94 24.86 29.21
CA LEU A 1030 17.36 25.50 27.98
C LEU A 1030 18.80 26.02 28.16
N HIS A 1031 19.68 25.68 27.22
CA HIS A 1031 21.06 26.13 27.27
C HIS A 1031 21.48 26.69 25.92
N ALA A 1032 22.18 27.83 25.92
CA ALA A 1032 22.85 28.34 24.74
C ALA A 1032 24.35 28.57 25.00
N SER A 1033 25.21 28.22 24.04
CA SER A 1033 26.65 28.53 24.12
C SER A 1033 26.90 30.04 23.99
N SER A 1034 28.10 30.52 24.34
CA SER A 1034 28.45 31.96 24.31
C SER A 1034 28.24 32.66 22.96
N SER A 1035 28.12 31.89 21.86
CA SER A 1035 27.84 32.42 20.52
C SER A 1035 26.50 31.98 19.93
N GLY A 1036 25.70 31.21 20.67
CA GLY A 1036 24.32 30.86 20.31
C GLY A 1036 23.32 31.65 21.15
N TYR A 1037 22.03 31.56 20.83
CA TYR A 1037 20.97 32.15 21.65
C TYR A 1037 19.64 31.41 21.54
N ILE A 1038 18.82 31.52 22.59
CA ILE A 1038 17.43 31.06 22.61
C ILE A 1038 16.57 32.26 23.01
N LYS A 1039 15.50 32.52 22.25
CA LYS A 1039 14.50 33.56 22.53
C LYS A 1039 13.16 32.91 22.86
N LEU A 1040 12.50 33.48 23.86
CA LEU A 1040 11.22 33.01 24.38
C LEU A 1040 10.14 34.07 24.15
N TYR A 1041 9.00 33.61 23.66
CA TYR A 1041 7.80 34.40 23.39
C TYR A 1041 6.61 33.62 23.93
N ASN A 1042 5.92 34.15 24.94
CA ASN A 1042 4.77 33.48 25.56
C ASN A 1042 5.08 32.04 26.01
N ALA A 1043 6.32 31.77 26.41
CA ALA A 1043 6.77 30.43 26.75
C ALA A 1043 6.70 30.19 28.26
N LEU A 1044 6.34 28.96 28.64
CA LEU A 1044 6.28 28.50 30.02
C LEU A 1044 7.48 27.59 30.29
N VAL A 1045 8.33 27.96 31.25
CA VAL A 1045 9.45 27.14 31.70
C VAL A 1045 9.34 26.91 33.21
N ALA A 1046 9.20 25.65 33.64
CA ALA A 1046 8.87 25.35 35.03
C ALA A 1046 9.44 24.01 35.51
N HIS A 1047 9.96 23.97 36.75
CA HIS A 1047 10.45 22.74 37.37
C HIS A 1047 9.77 22.49 38.72
N PRO A 1048 9.45 21.22 39.09
CA PRO A 1048 8.76 20.92 40.37
C PRO A 1048 9.61 21.22 41.62
N SER A 1049 10.95 21.24 41.49
CA SER A 1049 11.90 21.68 42.52
C SER A 1049 12.79 22.81 41.98
N GLY A 1050 13.40 23.65 42.81
CA GLY A 1050 14.28 24.74 42.35
C GLY A 1050 15.34 24.32 41.30
N ALA A 1051 15.47 25.08 40.21
CA ALA A 1051 16.31 24.79 39.04
C ALA A 1051 16.81 26.06 38.32
N VAL A 1052 17.95 26.03 37.64
CA VAL A 1052 18.48 27.08 36.74
C VAL A 1052 17.84 26.90 35.38
N LEU A 1053 16.61 27.36 35.20
CA LEU A 1053 15.80 27.01 34.02
C LEU A 1053 16.49 27.35 32.69
N CYS A 1054 17.25 28.44 32.64
CA CYS A 1054 17.95 28.89 31.44
C CYS A 1054 19.39 29.31 31.71
N ASN A 1055 20.29 28.97 30.78
CA ASN A 1055 21.69 29.36 30.83
C ASN A 1055 22.13 30.02 29.52
N ASN A 1056 22.60 31.27 29.64
CA ASN A 1056 23.09 32.10 28.53
C ASN A 1056 22.09 32.24 27.37
N THR A 1057 20.80 32.25 27.69
CA THR A 1057 19.72 32.66 26.79
C THR A 1057 19.71 34.19 26.68
N ALA A 1058 19.59 34.74 25.47
CA ALA A 1058 19.70 36.18 25.27
C ALA A 1058 18.47 36.91 25.83
N ARG A 1059 18.71 37.97 26.61
CA ARG A 1059 17.71 38.97 27.04
C ARG A 1059 17.21 39.74 25.81
N GLY A 1060 16.26 39.18 25.06
CA GLY A 1060 15.84 39.77 23.79
C GLY A 1060 14.45 39.41 23.29
N GLY A 1061 13.70 38.55 23.99
CA GLY A 1061 12.24 38.51 23.83
C GLY A 1061 11.65 39.70 24.59
N THR A 1062 10.93 40.59 23.91
CA THR A 1062 10.21 41.70 24.55
C THR A 1062 8.87 41.26 25.14
N SER A 1063 8.48 40.00 24.93
CA SER A 1063 7.21 39.42 25.30
C SER A 1063 7.21 38.79 26.69
N VAL A 1064 6.01 38.61 27.25
CA VAL A 1064 5.79 38.09 28.61
C VAL A 1064 5.98 36.56 28.61
N ASN A 1065 6.82 36.05 29.50
CA ASN A 1065 7.06 34.62 29.68
C ASN A 1065 6.76 34.20 31.14
N LEU A 1066 6.62 32.90 31.42
CA LEU A 1066 6.40 32.42 32.78
C LEU A 1066 7.53 31.49 33.22
N GLU A 1067 8.12 31.81 34.37
CA GLU A 1067 9.18 31.04 35.01
C GLU A 1067 8.75 30.61 36.41
N TYR A 1068 8.81 29.31 36.69
CA TYR A 1068 8.47 28.77 38.00
C TYR A 1068 9.59 27.93 38.60
N ASN A 1069 9.92 28.22 39.87
CA ASN A 1069 11.04 27.65 40.62
C ASN A 1069 12.41 27.87 39.97
N ASN A 1070 12.64 29.04 39.35
CA ASN A 1070 13.95 29.42 38.83
C ASN A 1070 14.90 29.86 39.96
N SER A 1071 16.00 29.15 40.18
CA SER A 1071 17.08 29.51 41.11
C SER A 1071 18.26 30.22 40.42
N GLY A 1072 18.19 30.39 39.10
CA GLY A 1072 19.21 31.06 38.29
C GLY A 1072 18.82 32.48 37.87
N THR A 1073 19.56 33.02 36.90
CA THR A 1073 19.14 34.24 36.21
C THR A 1073 17.85 34.01 35.43
N ALA A 1074 16.98 35.02 35.38
CA ALA A 1074 15.77 34.99 34.58
C ALA A 1074 16.08 34.64 33.11
N CYS A 1075 15.22 33.81 32.52
CA CYS A 1075 15.32 33.35 31.14
C CYS A 1075 15.12 34.50 30.13
N ALA A 1076 14.27 35.48 30.48
CA ALA A 1076 13.89 36.61 29.64
C ALA A 1076 13.87 37.95 30.41
N ALA A 1077 13.57 39.06 29.71
CA ALA A 1077 13.57 40.42 30.27
C ALA A 1077 12.25 40.79 30.99
N SER A 1078 11.14 40.12 30.63
CA SER A 1078 9.82 40.25 31.26
C SER A 1078 9.30 38.85 31.58
N SER A 1079 9.12 38.55 32.88
CA SER A 1079 8.65 37.24 33.34
C SER A 1079 7.57 37.41 34.41
N VAL A 1080 6.41 36.79 34.19
CA VAL A 1080 5.38 36.59 35.22
C VAL A 1080 5.89 35.52 36.17
N THR A 1081 5.83 35.80 37.47
CA THR A 1081 6.26 34.88 38.52
C THR A 1081 5.04 34.31 39.23
N GLY A 1082 4.88 32.98 39.23
CA GLY A 1082 3.79 32.30 39.91
C GLY A 1082 3.71 30.82 39.53
N ASP A 1083 2.94 30.04 40.28
CA ASP A 1083 2.75 28.62 40.00
C ASP A 1083 1.90 28.44 38.73
N PRO A 1084 2.40 27.74 37.70
CA PRO A 1084 1.65 27.48 36.48
C PRO A 1084 0.51 26.48 36.67
N LYS A 1085 0.44 25.77 37.80
CA LYS A 1085 -0.58 24.76 38.12
C LYS A 1085 -0.88 23.84 36.93
N LEU A 1086 0.17 23.19 36.42
CA LEU A 1086 0.04 22.27 35.30
C LEU A 1086 -0.52 20.92 35.76
N SER A 1087 -1.46 20.35 34.99
CA SER A 1087 -1.84 18.95 35.11
C SER A 1087 -0.72 18.01 34.65
N VAL A 1088 -0.87 16.71 34.90
CA VAL A 1088 0.03 15.70 34.31
C VAL A 1088 -0.12 15.71 32.78
N LEU A 1089 0.95 15.35 32.06
CA LEU A 1089 0.87 15.19 30.60
C LEU A 1089 -0.23 14.16 30.28
N ALA A 1090 -1.22 14.56 29.49
CA ALA A 1090 -2.38 13.74 29.16
C ALA A 1090 -2.88 14.05 27.75
N ASP A 1091 -3.75 13.20 27.24
CA ASP A 1091 -4.56 13.56 26.07
C ASP A 1091 -5.65 14.53 26.52
N ASN A 1092 -5.58 15.77 26.05
CA ASN A 1092 -6.54 16.83 26.36
C ASN A 1092 -7.34 17.25 25.12
N GLY A 1093 -7.55 16.33 24.17
CA GLY A 1093 -8.40 16.56 22.98
C GLY A 1093 -7.66 17.13 21.76
N GLY A 1094 -6.34 16.94 21.67
CA GLY A 1094 -5.52 17.36 20.53
C GLY A 1094 -4.75 16.19 19.91
N LEU A 1095 -4.12 16.40 18.75
CA LEU A 1095 -3.35 15.35 18.05
C LEU A 1095 -2.09 14.88 18.80
N THR A 1096 -1.62 15.66 19.77
CA THR A 1096 -0.54 15.27 20.68
C THR A 1096 -0.87 15.65 22.11
N ARG A 1097 -0.25 14.96 23.07
CA ARG A 1097 -0.51 15.15 24.50
C ARG A 1097 -0.02 16.54 24.98
N THR A 1098 -0.76 17.15 25.90
CA THR A 1098 -0.44 18.46 26.47
C THR A 1098 -0.48 18.41 28.00
N MET A 1099 0.05 19.46 28.64
CA MET A 1099 -0.15 19.70 30.07
C MET A 1099 -1.16 20.83 30.22
N ALA A 1100 -2.35 20.51 30.73
CA ALA A 1100 -3.43 21.48 30.86
C ALA A 1100 -3.14 22.46 32.00
N LEU A 1101 -3.57 23.70 31.84
CA LEU A 1101 -3.61 24.69 32.93
C LEU A 1101 -4.77 24.37 33.87
N GLN A 1102 -4.56 24.53 35.18
CA GLN A 1102 -5.61 24.40 36.18
C GLN A 1102 -6.07 25.77 36.68
N THR A 1103 -7.27 25.83 37.24
CA THR A 1103 -7.90 27.06 37.74
C THR A 1103 -6.99 27.88 38.65
N GLY A 1104 -6.87 29.17 38.34
CA GLY A 1104 -6.01 30.13 39.03
C GLY A 1104 -4.52 29.92 38.77
N SER A 1105 -4.16 29.37 37.61
CA SER A 1105 -2.78 29.33 37.12
C SER A 1105 -2.25 30.74 36.91
N ALA A 1106 -0.97 30.98 37.22
CA ALA A 1106 -0.32 32.24 36.90
C ALA A 1106 -0.01 32.42 35.40
N ALA A 1107 -0.19 31.37 34.59
CA ALA A 1107 -0.03 31.43 33.14
C ALA A 1107 -1.33 31.80 32.40
N MET A 1108 -2.46 31.81 33.11
CA MET A 1108 -3.78 32.14 32.58
C MET A 1108 -3.87 33.66 32.30
N ASP A 1109 -4.33 34.05 31.12
CA ASP A 1109 -4.53 35.44 30.66
C ASP A 1109 -3.30 36.34 30.89
N ALA A 1110 -2.10 35.77 30.75
CA ALA A 1110 -0.87 36.41 31.22
C ALA A 1110 0.15 36.71 30.11
N ALA A 1111 -0.09 36.27 28.87
CA ALA A 1111 0.87 36.37 27.79
C ALA A 1111 0.82 37.73 27.07
N ASP A 1112 1.77 37.93 26.14
CA ASP A 1112 1.80 39.09 25.25
C ASP A 1112 1.03 38.78 23.95
N ASP A 1113 -0.17 39.35 23.83
CA ASP A 1113 -1.06 39.16 22.68
C ASP A 1113 -0.40 39.53 21.34
N ALA A 1114 0.57 40.45 21.32
CA ALA A 1114 1.28 40.81 20.09
C ALA A 1114 2.10 39.66 19.50
N THR A 1115 2.40 38.64 20.32
CA THR A 1115 3.12 37.43 19.90
C THR A 1115 2.30 36.16 20.11
N CYS A 1116 1.01 36.28 20.42
CA CYS A 1116 0.11 35.14 20.56
C CYS A 1116 -0.22 34.53 19.19
N LEU A 1117 -0.26 33.20 19.15
CA LEU A 1117 -0.71 32.42 18.00
C LEU A 1117 -2.22 32.25 18.06
N THR A 1118 -2.87 32.05 16.90
CA THR A 1118 -4.34 31.95 16.80
C THR A 1118 -4.91 30.65 17.36
N THR A 1119 -4.09 29.63 17.57
CA THR A 1119 -4.48 28.34 18.16
C THR A 1119 -3.45 27.81 19.14
N ASP A 1120 -3.85 26.91 20.02
CA ASP A 1120 -2.97 26.19 20.95
C ASP A 1120 -2.48 24.85 20.36
N GLN A 1121 -1.72 24.06 21.13
CA GLN A 1121 -1.19 22.77 20.67
C GLN A 1121 -2.28 21.77 20.23
N ARG A 1122 -3.50 21.89 20.76
CA ARG A 1122 -4.63 21.03 20.40
C ARG A 1122 -5.32 21.49 19.12
N GLY A 1123 -5.02 22.71 18.68
CA GLY A 1123 -5.72 23.38 17.58
C GLY A 1123 -6.94 24.17 18.03
N LEU A 1124 -7.15 24.37 19.34
CA LEU A 1124 -8.24 25.21 19.86
C LEU A 1124 -7.86 26.69 19.77
N SER A 1125 -8.86 27.55 19.57
CA SER A 1125 -8.68 29.01 19.40
C SER A 1125 -7.99 29.69 20.60
N ARG A 1126 -7.23 30.74 20.32
CA ARG A 1126 -6.58 31.64 21.29
C ARG A 1126 -6.61 33.10 20.80
N PRO A 1127 -6.66 34.11 21.68
CA PRO A 1127 -6.84 34.00 23.13
C PRO A 1127 -8.29 33.68 23.55
N VAL A 1128 -8.47 33.11 24.74
CA VAL A 1128 -9.77 32.89 25.40
C VAL A 1128 -9.70 33.51 26.80
N ASP A 1129 -10.76 34.18 27.25
CA ASP A 1129 -10.86 34.75 28.60
C ASP A 1129 -10.96 33.62 29.65
N GLY A 1130 -9.79 33.16 30.11
CA GLY A 1130 -9.64 32.01 30.99
C GLY A 1130 -10.05 32.29 32.43
N ASP A 1131 -9.92 33.53 32.89
CA ASP A 1131 -10.29 33.96 34.25
C ASP A 1131 -11.69 34.60 34.33
N SER A 1132 -12.36 34.78 33.19
CA SER A 1132 -13.69 35.35 33.06
C SER A 1132 -13.80 36.79 33.59
N ASN A 1133 -12.71 37.56 33.51
CA ASN A 1133 -12.69 38.97 33.95
C ASN A 1133 -13.26 39.94 32.90
N GLY A 1134 -13.62 39.44 31.70
CA GLY A 1134 -14.15 40.20 30.58
C GLY A 1134 -13.11 40.67 29.57
N SER A 1135 -11.85 40.23 29.68
CA SER A 1135 -10.75 40.55 28.77
C SER A 1135 -9.97 39.29 28.39
N ALA A 1136 -10.19 38.77 27.18
CA ALA A 1136 -9.45 37.63 26.66
C ALA A 1136 -7.98 38.02 26.41
N VAL A 1137 -7.07 37.38 27.14
CA VAL A 1137 -5.62 37.52 26.95
C VAL A 1137 -5.05 36.12 26.74
N CYS A 1138 -4.04 36.01 25.91
CA CYS A 1138 -3.46 34.70 25.60
C CYS A 1138 -2.82 34.06 26.84
N ASP A 1139 -2.93 32.74 26.99
CA ASP A 1139 -2.20 32.05 28.04
C ASP A 1139 -0.70 31.89 27.73
N ILE A 1140 0.12 31.76 28.76
CA ILE A 1140 1.54 31.45 28.58
C ILE A 1140 1.70 29.93 28.44
N GLY A 1141 2.39 29.48 27.38
CA GLY A 1141 2.67 28.07 27.11
C GLY A 1141 1.83 27.48 25.97
N ALA A 1142 1.89 26.15 25.87
CA ALA A 1142 1.32 25.37 24.77
C ALA A 1142 -0.19 25.11 24.84
N PHE A 1143 -0.83 25.49 25.94
CA PHE A 1143 -2.22 25.17 26.24
C PHE A 1143 -2.97 26.47 26.55
N GLU A 1144 -4.17 26.61 25.99
CA GLU A 1144 -5.11 27.67 26.33
C GLU A 1144 -6.21 27.12 27.24
N TYR A 1145 -6.37 27.71 28.41
CA TYR A 1145 -7.43 27.37 29.34
C TYR A 1145 -8.76 27.87 28.82
N VAL A 1146 -9.74 26.97 28.80
CA VAL A 1146 -11.13 27.30 28.53
C VAL A 1146 -11.91 26.96 29.81
N PRO A 1147 -12.61 27.93 30.42
CA PRO A 1147 -13.29 27.79 31.71
C PRO A 1147 -14.25 26.61 31.87
#